data_AF-A0A3M1IBL4-F1
#
_entry.id   AF-A0A3M1IBL4-F1
#
_cell.length_a   1.000
_cell.length_b   1.000
_cell.length_c   1.000
_cell.angle_alpha   90.00
_cell.angle_beta   90.00
_cell.angle_gamma   90.00
#
_symmetry.space_group_name_H-M   'P 1'
#
loop_
_entity.id
_entity.type
_entity.pdbx_description
1 polymer ?
#
loop_
_entity_poly.entity_id
_entity_poly.type
_entity_poly.pdbx_seq_one_letter_code
_entity_poly.pdbx_strand_id
1 'polypeptide(L)'
;MKTLVALKAPMGRILPAVGVVLSTGMLTAADLQLGPAPVMPDQPSPPLTVAPASPGTGGFSVDITNREAVRQLHMAVYGASEGIDIGWTGDPATCNPGTTSLEYQQAVIRRVNYFRALAGVPADVTLDTEHHPDVQATALIMSVNDFIGHDLPDNAQCYTPEADTAAGKSNLSLGIYGPAAIDGYMFDPGPYNGAVGHRRWILYPQETWMATGDVPPNGNRAGANALYVLGGPLWNPRPPVRDEFVAWPPPGYVPYQVVPVRWSFSYPDADFSQTTVTVTQGGDEIPLSFEEFSPNRGENTLVWYFSSLDPADTTYRWPKPAQDTTYAVSVQNVLIDGQNRSFQYQVTVFDPAVPSPDRVLPDITGPTTIDVGTTTAYTITAVPNVSDYEWVSAGAELLTRVEGADEDLGLFEADTTPGYDPRAPKPKFLGEKCFLLTHVSPNPEDQYLTHTGTLLPMSGAKLNFETRVSNAASGQIGQVQVSINGGVSWETIFERPGDDNDLLGDVYFHSFSLPLDAYEGRLIRVRFVYHHVPGTPYVPWDPGLDWQNGIGFYIENVSFTNVRILTNVVSHINVGSTEAAFSPTAPGPYALAARGLLYGEYPLEWGHALFVTADGSVPPLVRFTGAPTLSGGSFAAEVELTPATEGAVLLVESAGSPAGPWTEDTEAVVTELDPGARYRISRPADGTARFLRVRVEP
;
A
#
# COMPACT_ATOMS: atom_id res chain seq x y z
N MET A 1 -74.15 49.64 7.12
CA MET A 1 -74.76 48.51 6.35
C MET A 1 -73.94 47.28 6.71
N LYS A 2 -74.26 46.54 7.79
CA LYS A 2 -75.19 45.37 7.91
C LYS A 2 -74.79 44.28 6.91
N THR A 3 -74.28 43.10 7.28
CA THR A 3 -74.81 42.06 8.21
C THR A 3 -73.67 41.05 8.56
N LEU A 4 -73.24 40.88 9.85
CA LEU A 4 -73.50 39.77 10.83
C LEU A 4 -73.05 38.35 10.37
N VAL A 5 -72.31 37.50 11.10
CA VAL A 5 -72.41 36.92 12.49
C VAL A 5 -71.02 36.32 12.89
N ALA A 6 -70.32 36.68 13.98
CA ALA A 6 -70.27 36.15 15.38
C ALA A 6 -69.94 34.63 15.52
N LEU A 7 -69.22 34.05 16.49
CA LEU A 7 -68.37 34.45 17.63
C LEU A 7 -67.63 33.16 18.13
N LYS A 8 -66.57 33.35 18.92
CA LYS A 8 -65.70 32.43 19.71
C LYS A 8 -66.24 31.10 20.31
N ALA A 9 -65.35 30.07 20.22
CA ALA A 9 -65.04 28.85 21.05
C ALA A 9 -66.08 27.70 21.19
N PRO A 10 -65.70 26.39 21.11
CA PRO A 10 -65.14 25.63 22.25
C PRO A 10 -64.27 24.34 21.97
N MET A 11 -63.86 23.70 23.08
CA MET A 11 -63.29 22.36 23.38
C MET A 11 -63.37 21.17 22.37
N GLY A 12 -62.25 20.44 22.24
CA GLY A 12 -62.07 19.00 22.53
C GLY A 12 -62.59 17.90 21.57
N ARG A 13 -61.67 17.03 21.05
CA ARG A 13 -61.72 15.54 21.04
C ARG A 13 -60.67 14.87 20.10
N ILE A 14 -59.69 14.21 20.73
CA ILE A 14 -59.20 12.81 20.60
C ILE A 14 -59.51 11.98 19.31
N LEU A 15 -58.42 11.45 18.69
CA LEU A 15 -58.14 10.12 18.03
C LEU A 15 -57.56 10.20 16.59
N PRO A 16 -56.66 9.28 16.14
CA PRO A 16 -55.82 8.33 16.88
C PRO A 16 -54.31 8.59 16.69
N ALA A 17 -53.54 8.19 17.70
CA ALA A 17 -52.10 7.99 17.54
C ALA A 17 -51.89 6.76 16.63
N VAL A 18 -51.26 6.95 15.47
CA VAL A 18 -50.49 5.89 14.83
C VAL A 18 -49.13 5.94 15.50
N GLY A 19 -48.99 5.20 16.60
CA GLY A 19 -47.69 4.86 17.13
C GLY A 19 -47.05 3.89 16.15
N VAL A 20 -46.26 4.40 15.21
CA VAL A 20 -45.18 3.60 14.64
C VAL A 20 -44.12 3.58 15.73
N VAL A 21 -44.11 2.51 16.52
CA VAL A 21 -42.89 2.08 17.21
C VAL A 21 -41.97 1.62 16.10
N LEU A 22 -41.21 2.56 15.53
CA LEU A 22 -39.95 2.21 14.89
C LEU A 22 -39.07 1.78 16.05
N SER A 23 -39.02 0.47 16.28
CA SER A 23 -37.99 -0.16 17.08
C SER A 23 -36.67 0.41 16.61
N THR A 24 -36.00 1.12 17.51
CA THR A 24 -34.60 1.46 17.41
C THR A 24 -33.81 0.16 17.28
N GLY A 25 -33.61 -0.31 16.06
CA GLY A 25 -32.53 -1.22 15.74
C GLY A 25 -31.26 -0.40 15.77
N MET A 26 -30.54 -0.48 16.88
CA MET A 26 -29.17 -0.03 16.96
C MET A 26 -28.39 -0.71 15.82
N LEU A 27 -27.77 0.06 14.93
CA LEU A 27 -26.67 -0.43 14.12
C LEU A 27 -25.51 -0.66 15.09
N THR A 28 -25.37 -1.88 15.60
CA THR A 28 -24.06 -2.35 16.06
C THR A 28 -23.17 -2.37 14.82
N ALA A 29 -21.91 -1.93 14.93
CA ALA A 29 -20.90 -2.47 14.04
C ALA A 29 -21.14 -3.99 14.02
N ALA A 30 -21.34 -4.61 12.86
CA ALA A 30 -21.60 -6.05 12.84
C ALA A 30 -20.42 -6.70 13.59
N ASP A 31 -20.68 -7.22 14.80
CA ASP A 31 -19.65 -7.79 15.64
C ASP A 31 -19.01 -8.91 14.81
N LEU A 32 -17.69 -8.83 14.61
CA LEU A 32 -16.94 -9.88 13.95
C LEU A 32 -17.33 -11.23 14.56
N GLN A 33 -17.92 -12.10 13.76
CA GLN A 33 -18.23 -13.46 14.14
C GLN A 33 -17.52 -14.42 13.20
N LEU A 34 -16.60 -15.20 13.76
CA LEU A 34 -16.10 -16.39 13.08
C LEU A 34 -16.98 -17.57 13.46
N GLY A 35 -17.22 -18.47 12.51
CA GLY A 35 -17.76 -19.79 12.82
C GLY A 35 -16.75 -20.55 13.69
N PRO A 36 -17.07 -21.75 14.20
CA PRO A 36 -15.99 -22.68 14.51
C PRO A 36 -15.14 -22.92 13.25
N ALA A 37 -13.91 -23.40 13.41
CA ALA A 37 -13.14 -23.88 12.27
C ALA A 37 -13.60 -25.29 11.87
N PRO A 38 -13.55 -25.66 10.58
CA PRO A 38 -14.02 -26.95 10.11
C PRO A 38 -13.12 -28.06 10.69
N VAL A 39 -13.67 -29.28 10.79
CA VAL A 39 -12.92 -30.44 11.30
C VAL A 39 -12.37 -31.27 10.15
N MET A 40 -11.22 -31.88 10.39
CA MET A 40 -10.60 -32.80 9.42
C MET A 40 -11.63 -33.87 9.01
N PRO A 41 -11.82 -34.13 7.70
CA PRO A 41 -12.83 -35.08 7.23
C PRO A 41 -12.40 -36.52 7.50
N ASP A 42 -13.36 -37.43 7.70
CA ASP A 42 -13.10 -38.86 7.90
C ASP A 42 -12.50 -39.56 6.65
N GLN A 43 -12.53 -38.92 5.47
CA GLN A 43 -12.06 -39.47 4.19
C GLN A 43 -11.25 -38.43 3.39
N PRO A 44 -10.26 -38.86 2.59
CA PRO A 44 -9.46 -37.96 1.77
C PRO A 44 -10.29 -37.25 0.69
N SER A 45 -10.03 -35.95 0.50
CA SER A 45 -10.57 -35.18 -0.61
C SER A 45 -10.08 -35.76 -1.95
N PRO A 46 -10.92 -35.80 -2.99
CA PRO A 46 -10.50 -36.25 -4.31
C PRO A 46 -9.35 -35.37 -4.84
N PRO A 47 -8.37 -35.95 -5.56
CA PRO A 47 -7.28 -35.18 -6.15
C PRO A 47 -7.84 -34.24 -7.22
N LEU A 48 -7.47 -32.96 -7.15
CA LEU A 48 -7.90 -31.93 -8.08
C LEU A 48 -6.75 -31.48 -8.99
N THR A 49 -7.12 -31.07 -10.18
CA THR A 49 -6.25 -30.40 -11.16
C THR A 49 -6.08 -28.95 -10.76
N VAL A 50 -4.95 -28.64 -10.13
CA VAL A 50 -4.59 -27.27 -9.73
C VAL A 50 -4.33 -26.42 -10.98
N ALA A 51 -4.97 -25.25 -11.08
CA ALA A 51 -4.62 -24.26 -12.08
C ALA A 51 -3.19 -23.74 -11.81
N PRO A 52 -2.35 -23.53 -12.83
CA PRO A 52 -1.01 -22.99 -12.61
C PRO A 52 -1.08 -21.65 -11.89
N ALA A 53 -0.18 -21.45 -10.92
CA ALA A 53 -0.08 -20.22 -10.14
C ALA A 53 -0.13 -18.99 -11.06
N SER A 54 -0.98 -18.02 -10.71
CA SER A 54 -0.82 -16.68 -11.25
C SER A 54 0.47 -16.11 -10.64
N PRO A 55 1.42 -15.62 -11.45
CA PRO A 55 2.57 -14.89 -10.92
C PRO A 55 2.01 -13.77 -10.04
N GLY A 56 2.43 -13.75 -8.78
CA GLY A 56 2.04 -12.69 -7.84
C GLY A 56 1.44 -13.15 -6.54
N THR A 57 0.60 -14.19 -6.47
CA THR A 57 -0.14 -14.46 -5.22
C THR A 57 0.66 -15.20 -4.14
N GLY A 58 1.85 -15.71 -4.44
CA GLY A 58 2.64 -16.55 -3.51
C GLY A 58 4.08 -16.79 -3.99
N GLY A 59 4.71 -17.85 -3.47
CA GLY A 59 6.15 -18.12 -3.62
C GLY A 59 7.02 -17.26 -2.70
N PHE A 60 6.42 -16.67 -1.66
CA PHE A 60 7.09 -15.72 -0.79
C PHE A 60 8.06 -16.43 0.16
N SER A 61 9.22 -15.82 0.39
CA SER A 61 10.19 -16.28 1.37
C SER A 61 10.87 -15.07 2.00
N VAL A 62 10.99 -15.08 3.32
CA VAL A 62 11.51 -13.94 4.07
C VAL A 62 12.45 -14.42 5.17
N ASP A 63 13.59 -13.74 5.30
CA ASP A 63 14.44 -13.88 6.47
C ASP A 63 13.82 -13.12 7.64
N ILE A 64 13.07 -13.85 8.47
CA ILE A 64 12.43 -13.33 9.68
C ILE A 64 13.43 -12.84 10.74
N THR A 65 14.72 -13.13 10.62
CA THR A 65 15.75 -12.58 11.51
C THR A 65 16.23 -11.20 11.06
N ASN A 66 15.85 -10.78 9.85
CA ASN A 66 16.12 -9.46 9.32
C ASN A 66 14.86 -8.57 9.44
N ARG A 67 14.93 -7.57 10.33
CA ARG A 67 13.84 -6.61 10.59
C ARG A 67 13.38 -5.91 9.31
N GLU A 68 14.32 -5.48 8.47
CA GLU A 68 14.03 -4.75 7.25
C GLU A 68 13.36 -5.63 6.19
N ALA A 69 13.77 -6.90 6.07
CA ALA A 69 13.13 -7.86 5.16
C ALA A 69 11.66 -8.11 5.55
N VAL A 70 11.37 -8.28 6.85
CA VAL A 70 10.00 -8.42 7.36
C VAL A 70 9.19 -7.15 7.15
N ARG A 71 9.81 -5.98 7.38
CA ARG A 71 9.18 -4.68 7.12
C ARG A 71 8.78 -4.54 5.65
N GLN A 72 9.69 -4.85 4.74
CA GLN A 72 9.46 -4.77 3.30
C GLN A 72 8.37 -5.75 2.85
N LEU A 73 8.39 -6.99 3.34
CA LEU A 73 7.31 -7.95 3.09
C LEU A 73 5.95 -7.41 3.54
N HIS A 74 5.87 -6.82 4.74
CA HIS A 74 4.62 -6.27 5.26
C HIS A 74 4.16 -5.04 4.45
N MET A 75 5.04 -4.08 4.20
CA MET A 75 4.67 -2.87 3.46
C MET A 75 4.30 -3.14 2.00
N ALA A 76 4.94 -4.11 1.35
CA ALA A 76 4.73 -4.39 -0.05
C ALA A 76 3.66 -5.48 -0.28
N VAL A 77 3.75 -6.63 0.40
CA VAL A 77 2.89 -7.78 0.12
C VAL A 77 1.60 -7.75 0.94
N TYR A 78 1.66 -7.49 2.24
CA TYR A 78 0.45 -7.34 3.05
C TYR A 78 -0.36 -6.12 2.58
N GLY A 79 0.31 -4.99 2.34
CA GLY A 79 -0.31 -3.76 1.83
C GLY A 79 -0.96 -3.93 0.45
N ALA A 80 -0.38 -4.74 -0.44
CA ALA A 80 -0.97 -5.00 -1.77
C ALA A 80 -2.25 -5.86 -1.75
N SER A 81 -2.66 -6.38 -0.59
CA SER A 81 -3.99 -6.98 -0.43
C SER A 81 -5.05 -5.93 -0.06
N GLU A 82 -4.68 -4.70 0.27
CA GLU A 82 -5.61 -3.67 0.76
C GLU A 82 -6.20 -2.84 -0.38
N GLY A 83 -7.42 -2.32 -0.19
CA GLY A 83 -8.04 -1.35 -1.09
C GLY A 83 -8.43 -1.89 -2.47
N ILE A 84 -8.45 -3.21 -2.65
CA ILE A 84 -8.89 -3.84 -3.89
C ILE A 84 -10.42 -3.85 -3.92
N ASP A 85 -11.02 -3.32 -5.00
CA ASP A 85 -12.46 -3.36 -5.18
C ASP A 85 -12.93 -4.82 -5.32
N ILE A 86 -13.94 -5.17 -4.51
CA ILE A 86 -14.55 -6.49 -4.49
C ILE A 86 -15.17 -6.86 -5.82
N GLY A 87 -15.72 -5.88 -6.56
CA GLY A 87 -16.37 -6.13 -7.85
C GLY A 87 -17.48 -7.17 -7.77
N TRP A 88 -18.20 -7.24 -6.64
CA TRP A 88 -19.24 -8.24 -6.42
C TRP A 88 -20.45 -8.00 -7.33
N THR A 89 -20.90 -9.05 -8.02
CA THR A 89 -21.97 -9.00 -9.02
C THR A 89 -23.26 -9.70 -8.60
N GLY A 90 -23.33 -10.15 -7.35
CA GLY A 90 -24.47 -10.90 -6.84
C GLY A 90 -25.67 -10.02 -6.51
N ASP A 91 -26.80 -10.68 -6.31
CA ASP A 91 -28.04 -10.05 -5.84
C ASP A 91 -28.67 -10.96 -4.79
N PRO A 92 -28.70 -10.50 -3.53
CA PRO A 92 -29.11 -11.32 -2.43
C PRO A 92 -30.65 -11.36 -2.30
N ALA A 93 -31.40 -10.60 -3.10
CA ALA A 93 -32.86 -10.69 -3.21
C ALA A 93 -33.33 -11.78 -4.17
N THR A 94 -32.54 -12.05 -5.22
CA THR A 94 -32.84 -13.09 -6.24
C THR A 94 -32.09 -14.39 -5.99
N CYS A 95 -31.37 -14.51 -4.87
CA CYS A 95 -30.49 -15.63 -4.56
C CYS A 95 -29.45 -15.88 -5.66
N ASN A 96 -28.93 -14.81 -6.25
CA ASN A 96 -27.81 -14.87 -7.18
C ASN A 96 -26.50 -14.61 -6.41
N PRO A 97 -25.64 -15.62 -6.19
CA PRO A 97 -24.35 -15.44 -5.53
C PRO A 97 -23.44 -14.45 -6.24
N GLY A 98 -23.59 -14.33 -7.57
CA GLY A 98 -22.67 -13.60 -8.42
C GLY A 98 -21.24 -14.15 -8.33
N THR A 99 -20.28 -13.27 -8.51
CA THR A 99 -18.84 -13.51 -8.35
C THR A 99 -18.17 -12.22 -7.88
N THR A 100 -16.96 -12.32 -7.35
CA THR A 100 -16.05 -11.20 -7.07
C THR A 100 -14.98 -11.08 -8.15
N SER A 101 -14.32 -9.93 -8.24
CA SER A 101 -13.24 -9.73 -9.21
C SER A 101 -12.09 -10.72 -8.98
N LEU A 102 -11.42 -11.15 -10.05
CA LEU A 102 -10.27 -12.05 -9.93
C LEU A 102 -9.15 -11.42 -9.09
N GLU A 103 -8.92 -10.11 -9.25
CA GLU A 103 -7.94 -9.35 -8.48
C GLU A 103 -8.25 -9.39 -6.97
N TYR A 104 -9.53 -9.28 -6.60
CA TYR A 104 -9.96 -9.40 -5.20
C TYR A 104 -9.73 -10.81 -4.64
N GLN A 105 -10.09 -11.85 -5.38
CA GLN A 105 -9.83 -13.24 -4.98
C GLN A 105 -8.32 -13.49 -4.81
N GLN A 106 -7.49 -12.94 -5.71
CA GLN A 106 -6.05 -13.00 -5.62
C GLN A 106 -5.49 -12.22 -4.42
N ALA A 107 -6.10 -11.09 -4.04
CA ALA A 107 -5.74 -10.33 -2.86
C ALA A 107 -5.96 -11.11 -1.55
N VAL A 108 -7.05 -11.91 -1.47
CA VAL A 108 -7.32 -12.82 -0.34
C VAL A 108 -6.24 -13.90 -0.25
N ILE A 109 -5.92 -14.57 -1.35
CA ILE A 109 -4.89 -15.63 -1.37
C ILE A 109 -3.48 -15.06 -1.12
N ARG A 110 -3.19 -13.85 -1.59
CA ARG A 110 -1.96 -13.10 -1.28
C ARG A 110 -1.82 -12.88 0.22
N ARG A 111 -2.91 -12.52 0.94
CA ARG A 111 -2.91 -12.38 2.40
C ARG A 111 -2.66 -13.71 3.10
N VAL A 112 -3.25 -14.81 2.63
CA VAL A 112 -2.94 -16.18 3.11
C VAL A 112 -1.44 -16.48 2.99
N ASN A 113 -0.86 -16.27 1.81
CA ASN A 113 0.56 -16.56 1.57
C ASN A 113 1.50 -15.63 2.34
N TYR A 114 1.11 -14.38 2.62
CA TYR A 114 1.87 -13.50 3.53
C TYR A 114 2.02 -14.13 4.92
N PHE A 115 0.94 -14.64 5.52
CA PHE A 115 0.99 -15.29 6.83
C PHE A 115 1.82 -16.58 6.79
N ARG A 116 1.65 -17.38 5.72
CA ARG A 116 2.40 -18.62 5.53
C ARG A 116 3.91 -18.38 5.42
N ALA A 117 4.32 -17.33 4.71
CA ALA A 117 5.73 -16.95 4.58
C ALA A 117 6.37 -16.58 5.92
N LEU A 118 5.66 -15.80 6.75
CA LEU A 118 6.13 -15.45 8.10
C LEU A 118 6.17 -16.67 9.03
N ALA A 119 5.15 -17.52 8.97
CA ALA A 119 5.08 -18.75 9.75
C ALA A 119 6.14 -19.80 9.35
N GLY A 120 6.78 -19.64 8.18
CA GLY A 120 7.82 -20.55 7.70
C GLY A 120 7.28 -21.83 7.06
N VAL A 121 6.04 -21.82 6.58
CA VAL A 121 5.45 -22.91 5.78
C VAL A 121 5.44 -22.53 4.30
N PRO A 122 5.28 -23.47 3.34
CA PRO A 122 5.25 -23.15 1.91
C PRO A 122 4.21 -22.07 1.59
N ALA A 123 4.64 -20.93 1.08
CA ALA A 123 3.80 -19.74 0.86
C ALA A 123 3.36 -19.60 -0.60
N ASP A 124 3.02 -20.71 -1.24
CA ASP A 124 2.70 -20.86 -2.66
C ASP A 124 1.30 -21.42 -2.90
N VAL A 125 0.38 -21.22 -1.95
CA VAL A 125 -1.03 -21.59 -2.11
C VAL A 125 -1.61 -20.86 -3.32
N THR A 126 -2.17 -21.60 -4.28
CA THR A 126 -2.79 -21.04 -5.48
C THR A 126 -4.28 -20.79 -5.27
N LEU A 127 -4.82 -19.78 -5.96
CA LEU A 127 -6.27 -19.59 -6.03
C LEU A 127 -6.92 -20.73 -6.83
N ASP A 128 -7.87 -21.42 -6.21
CA ASP A 128 -8.75 -22.35 -6.89
C ASP A 128 -10.04 -21.65 -7.35
N THR A 129 -10.19 -21.52 -8.65
CA THR A 129 -11.39 -20.94 -9.27
C THR A 129 -12.48 -21.97 -9.50
N GLU A 130 -12.19 -23.28 -9.36
CA GLU A 130 -13.19 -24.34 -9.57
C GLU A 130 -14.23 -24.37 -8.45
N HIS A 131 -13.81 -24.25 -7.19
CA HIS A 131 -14.72 -24.21 -6.04
C HIS A 131 -15.21 -22.81 -5.69
N HIS A 132 -14.73 -21.76 -6.37
CA HIS A 132 -15.19 -20.38 -6.15
C HIS A 132 -16.73 -20.24 -6.19
N PRO A 133 -17.47 -20.78 -7.17
CA PRO A 133 -18.92 -20.68 -7.18
C PRO A 133 -19.60 -21.22 -5.91
N ASP A 134 -19.06 -22.30 -5.33
CA ASP A 134 -19.64 -22.96 -4.16
C ASP A 134 -19.41 -22.12 -2.90
N VAL A 135 -18.18 -21.64 -2.66
CA VAL A 135 -17.89 -20.76 -1.51
C VAL A 135 -18.54 -19.39 -1.65
N GLN A 136 -18.71 -18.87 -2.87
CA GLN A 136 -19.43 -17.63 -3.12
C GLN A 136 -20.91 -17.78 -2.76
N ALA A 137 -21.51 -18.93 -3.07
CA ALA A 137 -22.86 -19.27 -2.64
C ALA A 137 -22.95 -19.43 -1.11
N THR A 138 -21.96 -20.08 -0.47
CA THR A 138 -21.88 -20.17 1.00
C THR A 138 -21.88 -18.79 1.66
N ALA A 139 -21.01 -17.88 1.21
CA ALA A 139 -20.94 -16.51 1.73
C ALA A 139 -22.28 -15.76 1.56
N LEU A 140 -22.94 -15.92 0.40
CA LEU A 140 -24.28 -15.35 0.20
C LEU A 140 -25.29 -15.94 1.19
N ILE A 141 -25.35 -17.26 1.35
CA ILE A 141 -26.31 -17.91 2.26
C ILE A 141 -26.10 -17.44 3.70
N MET A 142 -24.85 -17.34 4.16
CA MET A 142 -24.55 -16.82 5.50
C MET A 142 -25.04 -15.37 5.67
N SER A 143 -24.73 -14.51 4.70
CA SER A 143 -25.12 -13.09 4.71
C SER A 143 -26.64 -12.89 4.69
N VAL A 144 -27.39 -13.62 3.85
CA VAL A 144 -28.85 -13.40 3.73
C VAL A 144 -29.66 -13.97 4.90
N ASN A 145 -29.11 -14.96 5.61
CA ASN A 145 -29.78 -15.58 6.75
C ASN A 145 -29.32 -15.03 8.10
N ASP A 146 -28.32 -14.14 8.14
CA ASP A 146 -27.68 -13.66 9.38
C ASP A 146 -27.25 -14.84 10.27
N PHE A 147 -26.62 -15.83 9.63
CA PHE A 147 -26.28 -17.11 10.22
C PHE A 147 -24.89 -17.55 9.76
N ILE A 148 -24.15 -18.18 10.65
CA ILE A 148 -22.84 -18.76 10.37
C ILE A 148 -22.78 -20.20 10.88
N GLY A 149 -22.37 -21.13 10.02
CA GLY A 149 -22.28 -22.53 10.37
C GLY A 149 -21.75 -23.39 9.23
N HIS A 150 -21.11 -24.50 9.59
CA HIS A 150 -20.59 -25.49 8.65
C HIS A 150 -21.65 -26.41 8.06
N ASP A 151 -22.78 -26.57 8.76
CA ASP A 151 -23.94 -27.32 8.29
C ASP A 151 -25.06 -26.29 8.04
N LEU A 152 -25.27 -25.94 6.77
CA LEU A 152 -26.29 -24.99 6.35
C LEU A 152 -27.67 -25.67 6.47
N PRO A 153 -28.66 -25.05 7.14
CA PRO A 153 -30.00 -25.60 7.18
C PRO A 153 -30.59 -25.74 5.77
N ASP A 154 -31.18 -26.89 5.46
CA ASP A 154 -31.81 -27.15 4.15
C ASP A 154 -32.98 -26.21 3.82
N ASN A 155 -33.51 -25.53 4.84
CA ASN A 155 -34.53 -24.50 4.75
C ASN A 155 -33.97 -23.06 4.74
N ALA A 156 -32.65 -22.87 4.76
CA ALA A 156 -32.02 -21.56 4.68
C ALA A 156 -32.35 -20.88 3.35
N GLN A 157 -32.51 -19.56 3.39
CA GLN A 157 -32.71 -18.78 2.17
C GLN A 157 -31.48 -18.93 1.26
N CYS A 158 -31.73 -19.14 -0.04
CA CYS A 158 -30.72 -19.37 -1.07
C CYS A 158 -29.92 -20.68 -0.95
N TYR A 159 -30.36 -21.63 -0.12
CA TYR A 159 -29.69 -22.91 0.09
C TYR A 159 -29.40 -23.67 -1.21
N THR A 160 -28.19 -24.23 -1.31
CA THR A 160 -27.82 -25.26 -2.28
C THR A 160 -26.97 -26.35 -1.61
N PRO A 161 -27.07 -27.63 -2.02
CA PRO A 161 -26.24 -28.70 -1.49
C PRO A 161 -24.73 -28.49 -1.69
N GLU A 162 -24.34 -27.84 -2.78
CA GLU A 162 -22.95 -27.53 -3.10
C GLU A 162 -22.39 -26.49 -2.13
N ALA A 163 -23.16 -25.45 -1.80
CA ALA A 163 -22.77 -24.44 -0.82
C ALA A 163 -22.72 -24.99 0.61
N ASP A 164 -23.59 -25.94 0.96
CA ASP A 164 -23.52 -26.65 2.24
C ASP A 164 -22.24 -27.48 2.34
N THR A 165 -21.91 -28.21 1.28
CA THR A 165 -20.64 -28.97 1.20
C THR A 165 -19.43 -28.05 1.32
N ALA A 166 -19.46 -26.88 0.67
CA ALA A 166 -18.39 -25.89 0.77
C ALA A 166 -18.32 -25.24 2.17
N ALA A 167 -19.46 -25.00 2.83
CA ALA A 167 -19.50 -24.50 4.20
C ALA A 167 -18.79 -25.45 5.18
N GLY A 168 -19.03 -26.76 5.05
CA GLY A 168 -18.38 -27.80 5.84
C GLY A 168 -16.86 -27.90 5.64
N LYS A 169 -16.32 -27.27 4.60
CA LYS A 169 -14.91 -27.33 4.21
C LYS A 169 -14.19 -25.99 4.29
N SER A 170 -14.87 -24.96 4.78
CA SER A 170 -14.36 -23.60 4.76
C SER A 170 -14.13 -23.06 6.16
N ASN A 171 -13.12 -22.21 6.32
CA ASN A 171 -13.13 -21.20 7.37
C ASN A 171 -14.25 -20.21 7.04
N LEU A 172 -15.06 -19.83 8.03
CA LEU A 172 -16.27 -19.03 7.82
C LEU A 172 -16.25 -17.76 8.67
N SER A 173 -16.69 -16.66 8.06
CA SER A 173 -16.78 -15.35 8.70
C SER A 173 -18.09 -14.66 8.35
N LEU A 174 -18.67 -13.98 9.34
CA LEU A 174 -19.78 -13.06 9.24
C LEU A 174 -19.39 -11.75 9.93
N GLY A 175 -19.69 -10.62 9.30
CA GLY A 175 -19.29 -9.27 9.73
C GLY A 175 -18.01 -8.78 9.06
N ILE A 176 -17.07 -9.66 8.71
CA ILE A 176 -15.86 -9.32 7.92
C ILE A 176 -15.73 -10.24 6.69
N TYR A 177 -15.08 -9.72 5.66
CA TYR A 177 -14.91 -10.38 4.37
C TYR A 177 -13.54 -10.03 3.75
N GLY A 178 -13.16 -10.71 2.67
CA GLY A 178 -11.95 -10.43 1.92
C GLY A 178 -10.65 -10.67 2.69
N PRO A 179 -9.58 -9.93 2.36
CA PRO A 179 -8.29 -10.03 3.05
C PRO A 179 -8.38 -9.83 4.57
N ALA A 180 -9.29 -8.96 5.04
CA ALA A 180 -9.52 -8.75 6.47
C ALA A 180 -10.09 -10.01 7.17
N ALA A 181 -10.87 -10.85 6.47
CA ALA A 181 -11.32 -12.13 7.01
C ALA A 181 -10.13 -13.08 7.29
N ILE A 182 -9.07 -13.02 6.49
CA ILE A 182 -7.85 -13.80 6.71
C ILE A 182 -7.13 -13.36 7.99
N ASP A 183 -7.08 -12.05 8.27
CA ASP A 183 -6.54 -11.55 9.54
C ASP A 183 -7.40 -12.04 10.71
N GLY A 184 -8.73 -11.98 10.58
CA GLY A 184 -9.66 -12.52 11.56
C GLY A 184 -9.43 -14.00 11.85
N TYR A 185 -9.34 -14.83 10.81
CA TYR A 185 -9.00 -16.24 10.92
C TYR A 185 -7.63 -16.47 11.55
N MET A 186 -6.63 -15.65 11.24
CA MET A 186 -5.32 -15.74 11.85
C MET A 186 -5.33 -15.30 13.30
N PHE A 187 -6.23 -14.42 13.72
CA PHE A 187 -6.31 -13.98 15.11
C PHE A 187 -7.14 -14.92 15.96
N ASP A 188 -8.15 -15.56 15.35
CA ASP A 188 -9.10 -16.45 15.99
C ASP A 188 -9.72 -15.81 17.26
N PRO A 189 -10.27 -14.57 17.21
CA PRO A 189 -10.84 -13.95 18.40
C PRO A 189 -12.19 -14.57 18.77
N GLY A 190 -12.66 -14.31 19.98
CA GLY A 190 -13.98 -14.74 20.44
C GLY A 190 -13.94 -16.03 21.29
N PRO A 191 -15.00 -16.30 22.06
CA PRO A 191 -14.99 -17.35 23.07
C PRO A 191 -15.01 -18.78 22.50
N TYR A 192 -15.44 -18.96 21.24
CA TYR A 192 -15.57 -20.29 20.62
C TYR A 192 -14.37 -20.70 19.75
N ASN A 193 -13.33 -19.85 19.71
CA ASN A 193 -12.18 -20.02 18.83
C ASN A 193 -10.88 -20.38 19.58
N GLY A 194 -11.00 -20.91 20.80
CA GLY A 194 -9.85 -21.33 21.62
C GLY A 194 -8.94 -22.37 20.95
N ALA A 195 -9.47 -23.16 20.02
CA ALA A 195 -8.73 -24.15 19.25
C ALA A 195 -7.77 -23.56 18.19
N VAL A 196 -7.86 -22.25 17.91
CA VAL A 196 -7.22 -21.54 16.78
C VAL A 196 -7.30 -22.28 15.45
N GLY A 197 -8.46 -22.88 15.19
CA GLY A 197 -8.62 -23.83 14.10
C GLY A 197 -8.50 -23.19 12.73
N HIS A 198 -8.93 -21.93 12.57
CA HIS A 198 -8.86 -21.24 11.29
C HIS A 198 -7.41 -20.96 10.92
N ARG A 199 -6.63 -20.44 11.88
CA ARG A 199 -5.17 -20.29 11.77
C ARG A 199 -4.49 -21.62 11.44
N ARG A 200 -4.86 -22.70 12.12
CA ARG A 200 -4.26 -24.03 11.90
C ARG A 200 -4.44 -24.51 10.46
N TRP A 201 -5.60 -24.27 9.86
CA TRP A 201 -5.84 -24.60 8.45
C TRP A 201 -5.08 -23.69 7.50
N ILE A 202 -5.06 -22.38 7.74
CA ILE A 202 -4.30 -21.42 6.91
C ILE A 202 -2.81 -21.76 6.92
N LEU A 203 -2.27 -22.16 8.07
CA LEU A 203 -0.86 -22.49 8.25
C LEU A 203 -0.56 -23.99 8.08
N TYR A 204 -1.52 -24.80 7.63
CA TYR A 204 -1.29 -26.22 7.47
C TYR A 204 -0.27 -26.46 6.32
N PRO A 205 0.89 -27.10 6.58
CA PRO A 205 1.98 -27.11 5.61
C PRO A 205 1.64 -27.74 4.25
N GLN A 206 0.76 -28.75 4.25
CA GLN A 206 0.37 -29.50 3.06
C GLN A 206 -0.58 -28.75 2.12
N GLU A 207 -1.13 -27.60 2.52
CA GLU A 207 -2.01 -26.82 1.65
C GLU A 207 -1.27 -26.31 0.43
N THR A 208 -1.87 -26.53 -0.74
CA THR A 208 -1.34 -26.08 -2.04
C THR A 208 -2.31 -25.16 -2.78
N TRP A 209 -3.58 -25.14 -2.40
CA TRP A 209 -4.60 -24.31 -3.03
C TRP A 209 -5.75 -24.04 -2.07
N MET A 210 -6.44 -22.91 -2.25
CA MET A 210 -7.65 -22.53 -1.51
C MET A 210 -8.61 -21.77 -2.45
N ALA A 211 -9.91 -21.78 -2.15
CA ALA A 211 -10.91 -20.98 -2.84
C ALA A 211 -11.53 -19.96 -1.86
N THR A 212 -11.95 -18.79 -2.35
CA THR A 212 -12.61 -17.77 -1.52
C THR A 212 -13.91 -17.32 -2.15
N GLY A 213 -14.92 -17.09 -1.31
CA GLY A 213 -16.19 -16.49 -1.67
C GLY A 213 -16.52 -15.37 -0.69
N ASP A 214 -17.00 -14.24 -1.21
CA ASP A 214 -17.06 -13.00 -0.45
C ASP A 214 -18.31 -12.20 -0.82
N VAL A 215 -19.06 -11.76 0.19
CA VAL A 215 -20.22 -10.86 0.01
C VAL A 215 -19.99 -9.62 0.87
N PRO A 216 -20.04 -8.41 0.29
CA PRO A 216 -19.94 -7.18 1.08
C PRO A 216 -21.25 -6.94 1.85
N PRO A 217 -21.24 -6.10 2.91
CA PRO A 217 -22.47 -5.71 3.59
C PRO A 217 -23.50 -5.13 2.61
N ASN A 218 -24.77 -5.51 2.76
CA ASN A 218 -25.85 -5.06 1.90
C ASN A 218 -27.12 -4.75 2.70
N GLY A 219 -27.43 -3.46 2.87
CA GLY A 219 -28.51 -3.02 3.76
C GLY A 219 -28.23 -3.46 5.20
N ASN A 220 -29.13 -4.25 5.78
CA ASN A 220 -28.97 -4.81 7.13
C ASN A 220 -28.22 -6.16 7.15
N ARG A 221 -27.75 -6.65 6.01
CA ARG A 221 -27.04 -7.93 5.92
C ARG A 221 -25.56 -7.71 6.15
N ALA A 222 -24.98 -8.49 7.06
CA ALA A 222 -23.55 -8.47 7.32
C ALA A 222 -22.77 -8.95 6.10
N GLY A 223 -21.54 -8.44 5.93
CA GLY A 223 -20.59 -9.02 4.99
C GLY A 223 -20.22 -10.44 5.44
N ALA A 224 -19.81 -11.29 4.51
CA ALA A 224 -19.46 -12.67 4.80
C ALA A 224 -18.30 -13.15 3.94
N ASN A 225 -17.49 -14.07 4.48
CA ASN A 225 -16.46 -14.79 3.74
C ASN A 225 -16.56 -16.29 4.03
N ALA A 226 -16.34 -17.09 2.99
CA ALA A 226 -16.03 -18.51 3.09
C ALA A 226 -14.70 -18.79 2.37
N LEU A 227 -13.70 -19.26 3.13
CA LEU A 227 -12.40 -19.67 2.61
C LEU A 227 -12.31 -21.18 2.65
N TYR A 228 -12.36 -21.84 1.49
CA TYR A 228 -12.22 -23.29 1.37
C TYR A 228 -10.81 -23.73 1.77
N VAL A 229 -10.70 -24.49 2.85
CA VAL A 229 -9.43 -24.95 3.41
C VAL A 229 -9.31 -26.47 3.48
N LEU A 230 -10.41 -27.22 3.36
CA LEU A 230 -10.39 -28.70 3.38
C LEU A 230 -10.40 -29.31 1.97
N GLY A 231 -9.65 -28.69 1.06
CA GLY A 231 -9.58 -29.06 -0.35
C GLY A 231 -8.24 -29.63 -0.76
N GLY A 232 -7.15 -29.06 -0.22
CA GLY A 232 -5.78 -29.41 -0.55
C GLY A 232 -5.43 -30.88 -0.28
N PRO A 233 -4.22 -31.30 -0.64
CA PRO A 233 -3.78 -32.67 -0.41
C PRO A 233 -3.40 -32.87 1.06
N LEU A 234 -4.39 -32.78 1.96
CA LEU A 234 -4.25 -32.73 3.42
C LEU A 234 -3.44 -33.90 4.00
N TRP A 235 -3.42 -35.00 3.28
CA TRP A 235 -2.82 -36.28 3.67
C TRP A 235 -1.48 -36.55 2.98
N ASN A 236 -0.99 -35.61 2.17
CA ASN A 236 0.34 -35.73 1.58
C ASN A 236 1.42 -35.69 2.66
N PRO A 237 2.62 -36.22 2.36
CA PRO A 237 3.77 -36.02 3.23
C PRO A 237 3.95 -34.55 3.57
N ARG A 238 4.15 -34.27 4.86
CA ARG A 238 4.41 -32.92 5.36
C ARG A 238 5.64 -32.34 4.62
N PRO A 239 5.52 -31.21 3.92
CA PRO A 239 6.68 -30.58 3.29
C PRO A 239 7.66 -30.03 4.33
N PRO A 240 8.91 -29.77 3.95
CA PRO A 240 9.84 -29.02 4.79
C PRO A 240 9.26 -27.65 5.17
N VAL A 241 9.46 -27.29 6.42
CA VAL A 241 9.13 -25.98 7.01
C VAL A 241 10.41 -25.38 7.57
N ARG A 242 10.46 -24.05 7.71
CA ARG A 242 11.65 -23.32 8.17
C ARG A 242 12.07 -23.74 9.57
N ASP A 243 11.11 -23.72 10.48
CA ASP A 243 11.25 -24.18 11.85
C ASP A 243 10.57 -25.56 11.91
N GLU A 244 11.15 -26.57 12.56
CA GLU A 244 10.56 -27.93 12.58
C GLU A 244 9.08 -27.96 13.09
N PHE A 245 8.68 -26.89 13.79
CA PHE A 245 7.34 -26.58 14.29
C PHE A 245 6.74 -25.36 13.57
N VAL A 246 5.44 -25.14 13.69
CA VAL A 246 4.77 -23.92 13.20
C VAL A 246 4.27 -23.13 14.40
N ALA A 247 4.65 -21.86 14.51
CA ALA A 247 4.21 -20.99 15.61
C ALA A 247 3.60 -19.69 15.09
N TRP A 248 2.66 -19.13 15.86
CA TRP A 248 2.17 -17.78 15.65
C TRP A 248 1.99 -17.05 16.99
N PRO A 249 2.60 -15.86 17.18
CA PRO A 249 3.57 -15.22 16.29
C PRO A 249 4.81 -16.09 16.01
N PRO A 250 5.43 -15.96 14.82
CA PRO A 250 6.58 -16.77 14.46
C PRO A 250 7.84 -16.34 15.23
N PRO A 251 8.90 -17.16 15.25
CA PRO A 251 10.23 -16.70 15.64
C PRO A 251 10.66 -15.45 14.84
N GLY A 252 11.58 -14.66 15.39
CA GLY A 252 12.14 -13.48 14.71
C GLY A 252 11.24 -12.24 14.81
N TYR A 253 11.26 -11.40 13.78
CA TYR A 253 10.52 -10.14 13.71
C TYR A 253 9.08 -10.36 13.23
N VAL A 254 8.13 -9.68 13.85
CA VAL A 254 6.71 -9.68 13.45
C VAL A 254 6.10 -8.28 13.59
N PRO A 255 5.38 -7.76 12.57
CA PRO A 255 4.68 -6.49 12.67
C PRO A 255 3.58 -6.54 13.74
N TYR A 256 3.48 -5.53 14.60
CA TYR A 256 2.48 -5.51 15.68
C TYR A 256 1.03 -5.67 15.19
N GLN A 257 0.74 -5.20 13.97
CA GLN A 257 -0.59 -5.27 13.36
C GLN A 257 -1.11 -6.70 13.26
N VAL A 258 -0.23 -7.70 13.15
CA VAL A 258 -0.61 -9.10 12.92
C VAL A 258 -0.36 -9.99 14.14
N VAL A 259 -0.18 -9.39 15.32
CA VAL A 259 0.01 -10.10 16.59
C VAL A 259 -1.34 -10.27 17.29
N PRO A 260 -1.84 -11.50 17.47
CA PRO A 260 -3.11 -11.76 18.14
C PRO A 260 -2.95 -11.97 19.65
N VAL A 261 -4.08 -11.97 20.37
CA VAL A 261 -4.12 -12.34 21.79
C VAL A 261 -3.67 -13.80 22.00
N ARG A 262 -4.21 -14.72 21.19
CA ARG A 262 -3.90 -16.15 21.25
C ARG A 262 -2.59 -16.46 20.53
N TRP A 263 -1.59 -16.90 21.27
CA TRP A 263 -0.33 -17.43 20.75
C TRP A 263 -0.43 -18.95 20.63
N SER A 264 0.23 -19.52 19.62
CA SER A 264 0.10 -20.94 19.30
C SER A 264 1.42 -21.57 18.89
N PHE A 265 1.62 -22.83 19.27
CA PHE A 265 2.73 -23.69 18.85
C PHE A 265 2.18 -25.02 18.35
N SER A 266 2.47 -25.36 17.10
CA SER A 266 2.00 -26.55 16.41
C SER A 266 3.15 -27.47 16.05
N TYR A 267 2.94 -28.77 16.21
CA TYR A 267 3.87 -29.81 15.78
C TYR A 267 3.06 -31.06 15.39
N PRO A 268 3.40 -31.75 14.29
CA PRO A 268 2.65 -32.92 13.84
C PRO A 268 2.64 -34.03 14.91
N ASP A 269 1.45 -34.53 15.24
CA ASP A 269 1.21 -35.62 16.20
C ASP A 269 1.77 -35.40 17.62
N ALA A 270 2.17 -34.18 17.98
CA ALA A 270 2.69 -33.90 19.31
C ALA A 270 1.62 -34.05 20.40
N ASP A 271 2.03 -34.60 21.54
CA ASP A 271 1.25 -34.60 22.78
C ASP A 271 1.76 -33.47 23.69
N PHE A 272 0.85 -32.54 24.02
CA PHE A 272 1.12 -31.37 24.85
C PHE A 272 0.65 -31.50 26.30
N SER A 273 0.15 -32.67 26.72
CA SER A 273 -0.46 -32.87 28.04
C SER A 273 0.45 -32.64 29.23
N GLN A 274 1.77 -32.72 29.04
CA GLN A 274 2.81 -32.42 30.05
C GLN A 274 3.63 -31.17 29.70
N THR A 275 3.25 -30.45 28.64
CA THR A 275 4.01 -29.30 28.15
C THR A 275 3.86 -28.11 29.09
N THR A 276 4.95 -27.39 29.30
CA THR A 276 4.95 -26.10 30.00
C THR A 276 5.45 -25.02 29.07
N VAL A 277 4.81 -23.86 29.10
CA VAL A 277 5.22 -22.67 28.34
C VAL A 277 5.57 -21.57 29.31
N THR A 278 6.70 -20.91 29.05
CA THR A 278 7.10 -19.69 29.74
C THR A 278 7.38 -18.62 28.70
N VAL A 279 6.89 -17.40 28.96
CA VAL A 279 7.19 -16.22 28.15
C VAL A 279 7.80 -15.18 29.07
N THR A 280 8.93 -14.61 28.66
CA THR A 280 9.57 -13.52 29.39
C THR A 280 9.76 -12.29 28.51
N GLN A 281 9.64 -11.09 29.09
CA GLN A 281 9.95 -9.82 28.44
C GLN A 281 10.95 -9.07 29.31
N GLY A 282 12.12 -8.72 28.76
CA GLY A 282 13.18 -8.07 29.55
C GLY A 282 13.72 -8.90 30.72
N GLY A 283 13.45 -10.22 30.73
CA GLY A 283 13.80 -11.14 31.82
C GLY A 283 12.68 -11.38 32.83
N ASP A 284 11.60 -10.60 32.80
CA ASP A 284 10.44 -10.78 33.67
C ASP A 284 9.45 -11.77 33.06
N GLU A 285 8.96 -12.71 33.87
CA GLU A 285 7.98 -13.71 33.44
C GLU A 285 6.57 -13.09 33.32
N ILE A 286 5.90 -13.37 32.19
CA ILE A 286 4.54 -12.94 31.92
C ILE A 286 3.58 -14.07 32.30
N PRO A 287 2.58 -13.83 33.18
CA PRO A 287 1.57 -14.83 33.50
C PRO A 287 0.78 -15.26 32.27
N LEU A 288 0.63 -16.57 32.10
CA LEU A 288 -0.05 -17.18 30.95
C LEU A 288 -1.31 -17.93 31.38
N SER A 289 -2.32 -17.85 30.53
CA SER A 289 -3.50 -18.70 30.54
C SER A 289 -3.47 -19.60 29.29
N PHE A 290 -4.07 -20.78 29.39
CA PHE A 290 -4.08 -21.78 28.30
C PHE A 290 -5.50 -22.05 27.84
N GLU A 291 -5.66 -22.28 26.54
CA GLU A 291 -6.91 -22.80 25.98
C GLU A 291 -6.96 -24.33 26.10
N GLU A 292 -8.17 -24.88 26.05
CA GLU A 292 -8.34 -26.34 26.05
C GLU A 292 -7.82 -26.96 24.75
N PHE A 293 -7.05 -28.04 24.88
CA PHE A 293 -6.55 -28.77 23.71
C PHE A 293 -7.71 -29.32 22.88
N SER A 294 -7.69 -29.01 21.57
CA SER A 294 -8.72 -29.40 20.63
C SER A 294 -8.12 -30.15 19.43
N PRO A 295 -8.37 -31.47 19.27
CA PRO A 295 -7.82 -32.27 18.19
C PRO A 295 -8.55 -32.03 16.85
N ASN A 296 -8.09 -32.69 15.79
CA ASN A 296 -8.74 -32.78 14.47
C ASN A 296 -8.87 -31.46 13.68
N ARG A 297 -7.92 -30.53 13.84
CA ARG A 297 -7.72 -29.39 12.91
C ARG A 297 -6.24 -29.25 12.59
N GLY A 298 -5.83 -29.26 11.33
CA GLY A 298 -4.41 -29.17 10.96
C GLY A 298 -3.48 -30.02 11.84
N GLU A 299 -2.32 -29.47 12.21
CA GLU A 299 -1.41 -30.08 13.18
C GLU A 299 -1.91 -29.93 14.63
N ASN A 300 -1.47 -30.80 15.54
CA ASN A 300 -1.72 -30.61 16.97
C ASN A 300 -1.09 -29.31 17.45
N THR A 301 -1.83 -28.54 18.26
CA THR A 301 -1.46 -27.18 18.64
C THR A 301 -1.71 -26.95 20.13
N LEU A 302 -0.71 -26.37 20.81
CA LEU A 302 -0.85 -25.78 22.14
C LEU A 302 -1.11 -24.28 21.98
N VAL A 303 -2.09 -23.75 22.72
CA VAL A 303 -2.53 -22.35 22.64
C VAL A 303 -2.50 -21.72 24.03
N TRP A 304 -1.93 -20.52 24.11
CA TRP A 304 -1.87 -19.72 25.33
C TRP A 304 -2.03 -18.23 25.02
N TYR A 305 -2.27 -17.43 26.05
CA TYR A 305 -2.34 -15.98 25.96
C TYR A 305 -1.90 -15.35 27.28
N PHE A 306 -1.54 -14.08 27.27
CA PHE A 306 -1.18 -13.35 28.48
C PHE A 306 -2.42 -13.22 29.36
N SER A 307 -2.35 -13.61 30.64
CA SER A 307 -3.53 -13.63 31.53
C SER A 307 -4.17 -12.26 31.78
N SER A 308 -3.48 -11.17 31.41
CA SER A 308 -4.01 -9.80 31.44
C SER A 308 -4.87 -9.44 30.22
N LEU A 309 -4.96 -10.31 29.22
CA LEU A 309 -5.72 -10.10 27.98
C LEU A 309 -6.96 -10.99 27.97
N ASP A 310 -8.01 -10.53 27.27
CA ASP A 310 -9.23 -11.29 27.04
C ASP A 310 -9.24 -11.85 25.60
N PRO A 311 -9.14 -13.17 25.41
CA PRO A 311 -9.19 -13.76 24.08
C PRO A 311 -10.60 -13.75 23.45
N ALA A 312 -11.64 -13.39 24.21
CA ALA A 312 -12.98 -13.18 23.68
C ALA A 312 -13.19 -11.79 23.04
N ASP A 313 -12.29 -10.84 23.30
CA ASP A 313 -12.37 -9.49 22.73
C ASP A 313 -12.02 -9.48 21.23
N THR A 314 -13.03 -9.26 20.39
CA THR A 314 -12.89 -9.17 18.92
C THR A 314 -12.33 -7.83 18.45
N THR A 315 -12.29 -6.83 19.33
CA THR A 315 -11.81 -5.48 19.05
C THR A 315 -10.36 -5.27 19.44
N TYR A 316 -9.77 -6.20 20.21
CA TYR A 316 -8.39 -6.09 20.65
C TYR A 316 -7.42 -5.95 19.47
N ARG A 317 -6.49 -5.01 19.60
CA ARG A 317 -5.36 -4.82 18.69
C ARG A 317 -4.09 -4.76 19.52
N TRP A 318 -3.04 -5.45 19.07
CA TRP A 318 -1.77 -5.40 19.77
C TRP A 318 -1.26 -3.95 19.80
N PRO A 319 -0.79 -3.44 20.95
CA PRO A 319 -0.33 -2.06 21.03
C PRO A 319 0.84 -1.79 20.07
N LYS A 320 0.80 -0.64 19.39
CA LYS A 320 1.92 -0.14 18.58
C LYS A 320 3.15 0.06 19.49
N PRO A 321 4.27 -0.63 19.26
CA PRO A 321 5.44 -0.51 20.10
C PRO A 321 6.21 0.78 19.80
N ALA A 322 6.66 1.49 20.84
CA ALA A 322 7.53 2.67 20.67
C ALA A 322 8.97 2.28 20.25
N GLN A 323 9.37 1.05 20.54
CA GLN A 323 10.61 0.41 20.13
C GLN A 323 10.38 -1.09 20.05
N ASP A 324 11.18 -1.80 19.27
CA ASP A 324 11.12 -3.26 19.14
C ASP A 324 11.02 -3.94 20.53
N THR A 325 10.02 -4.82 20.67
CA THR A 325 9.71 -5.51 21.92
C THR A 325 9.89 -7.00 21.76
N THR A 326 10.88 -7.55 22.46
CA THR A 326 11.21 -8.99 22.37
C THR A 326 10.63 -9.80 23.52
N TYR A 327 9.98 -10.90 23.16
CA TYR A 327 9.47 -11.93 24.05
C TYR A 327 10.28 -13.21 23.84
N ALA A 328 10.90 -13.73 24.88
CA ALA A 328 11.56 -15.04 24.84
C ALA A 328 10.56 -16.12 25.27
N VAL A 329 10.32 -17.08 24.38
CA VAL A 329 9.37 -18.18 24.55
C VAL A 329 10.15 -19.48 24.77
N SER A 330 9.79 -20.22 25.81
CA SER A 330 10.30 -21.57 26.05
C SER A 330 9.13 -22.54 26.18
N VAL A 331 9.06 -23.51 25.27
CA VAL A 331 8.08 -24.60 25.25
C VAL A 331 8.80 -25.89 25.65
N GLN A 332 8.52 -26.43 26.83
CA GLN A 332 9.24 -27.57 27.40
C GLN A 332 8.35 -28.78 27.56
N ASN A 333 8.94 -29.98 27.45
CA ASN A 333 8.28 -31.27 27.64
C ASN A 333 7.19 -31.60 26.61
N VAL A 334 7.41 -31.20 25.35
CA VAL A 334 6.57 -31.63 24.23
C VAL A 334 6.89 -33.09 23.92
N LEU A 335 5.91 -33.99 24.01
CA LEU A 335 6.11 -35.41 23.73
C LEU A 335 5.93 -35.66 22.23
N ILE A 336 7.02 -36.06 21.56
CA ILE A 336 7.08 -36.35 20.13
C ILE A 336 7.72 -37.73 19.95
N ASP A 337 7.04 -38.65 19.29
CA ASP A 337 7.51 -40.03 19.07
C ASP A 337 7.96 -40.73 20.37
N GLY A 338 7.27 -40.45 21.48
CA GLY A 338 7.59 -40.99 22.80
C GLY A 338 8.81 -40.34 23.49
N GLN A 339 9.38 -39.27 22.93
CA GLN A 339 10.49 -38.52 23.51
C GLN A 339 10.09 -37.09 23.87
N ASN A 340 10.50 -36.63 25.06
CA ASN A 340 10.31 -35.24 25.45
C ASN A 340 11.32 -34.34 24.75
N ARG A 341 10.81 -33.31 24.06
CA ARG A 341 11.59 -32.26 23.41
C ARG A 341 11.22 -30.90 23.98
N SER A 342 12.15 -29.96 23.88
CA SER A 342 11.97 -28.58 24.30
C SER A 342 12.44 -27.64 23.21
N PHE A 343 11.76 -26.51 23.07
CA PHE A 343 11.99 -25.50 22.05
C PHE A 343 12.12 -24.13 22.70
N GLN A 344 13.00 -23.31 22.15
CA GLN A 344 13.18 -21.93 22.57
C GLN A 344 13.26 -21.04 21.34
N TYR A 345 12.54 -19.93 21.36
CA TYR A 345 12.58 -18.93 20.30
C TYR A 345 12.26 -17.55 20.85
N GLN A 346 12.52 -16.53 20.04
CA GLN A 346 12.21 -15.13 20.38
C GLN A 346 11.22 -14.59 19.36
N VAL A 347 10.24 -13.83 19.85
CA VAL A 347 9.31 -13.04 19.05
C VAL A 347 9.64 -11.57 19.28
N THR A 348 10.02 -10.83 18.24
CA THR A 348 10.30 -9.40 18.31
C THR A 348 9.22 -8.64 17.58
N VAL A 349 8.32 -8.03 18.35
CA VAL A 349 7.23 -7.21 17.83
C VAL A 349 7.75 -5.82 17.52
N PHE A 350 7.52 -5.31 16.32
CA PHE A 350 8.00 -4.00 15.88
C PHE A 350 6.96 -3.20 15.10
N ASP A 351 7.21 -1.89 14.95
CA ASP A 351 6.43 -1.02 14.07
C ASP A 351 7.00 -1.07 12.64
N PRO A 352 6.28 -1.64 11.65
CA PRO A 352 6.74 -1.70 10.28
C PRO A 352 6.71 -0.35 9.56
N ALA A 353 6.08 0.69 10.13
CA ALA A 353 6.18 2.04 9.61
C ALA A 353 7.57 2.66 9.84
N VAL A 354 8.37 2.10 10.77
CA VAL A 354 9.71 2.60 11.08
C VAL A 354 10.77 1.77 10.34
N PRO A 355 11.51 2.36 9.38
CA PRO A 355 12.61 1.68 8.69
C PRO A 355 13.75 1.27 9.63
N SER A 356 14.44 0.20 9.29
CA SER A 356 15.62 -0.24 10.04
C SER A 356 16.84 0.63 9.70
N PRO A 357 17.81 0.82 10.62
CA PRO A 357 19.00 1.63 10.35
C PRO A 357 19.86 1.15 9.17
N ASP A 358 19.78 -0.13 8.84
CA ASP A 358 20.46 -0.79 7.73
C ASP A 358 19.64 -0.79 6.41
N ARG A 359 18.52 -0.07 6.36
CA ARG A 359 17.75 0.10 5.13
C ARG A 359 18.63 0.67 4.01
N VAL A 360 18.59 0.00 2.85
CA VAL A 360 19.19 0.47 1.60
C VAL A 360 18.09 0.97 0.67
N LEU A 361 18.23 2.19 0.16
CA LEU A 361 17.36 2.74 -0.87
C LEU A 361 17.96 2.55 -2.27
N PRO A 362 17.12 2.31 -3.29
CA PRO A 362 17.56 2.14 -4.68
C PRO A 362 17.85 3.49 -5.33
N ASP A 363 18.84 4.21 -4.82
CA ASP A 363 19.22 5.51 -5.33
C ASP A 363 19.90 5.37 -6.71
N ILE A 364 19.53 6.26 -7.64
CA ILE A 364 20.12 6.33 -8.97
C ILE A 364 21.39 7.21 -8.93
N THR A 365 22.46 6.71 -9.53
CA THR A 365 23.74 7.41 -9.67
C THR A 365 24.15 7.53 -11.13
N GLY A 366 24.71 8.69 -11.50
CA GLY A 366 25.15 9.01 -12.85
C GLY A 366 25.33 10.52 -13.06
N PRO A 367 25.61 10.97 -14.29
CA PRO A 367 25.75 12.39 -14.60
C PRO A 367 24.47 13.18 -14.32
N THR A 368 24.60 14.38 -13.74
CA THR A 368 23.48 15.30 -13.48
C THR A 368 23.26 16.32 -14.59
N THR A 369 24.12 16.32 -15.61
CA THR A 369 24.01 17.15 -16.82
C THR A 369 24.28 16.27 -18.02
N ILE A 370 23.35 16.25 -18.97
CA ILE A 370 23.39 15.42 -20.17
C ILE A 370 22.85 16.18 -21.38
N ASP A 371 23.17 15.72 -22.59
CA ASP A 371 22.69 16.35 -23.81
C ASP A 371 21.35 15.75 -24.28
N VAL A 372 20.46 16.59 -24.80
CA VAL A 372 19.23 16.16 -25.47
C VAL A 372 19.55 15.20 -26.63
N GLY A 373 18.85 14.08 -26.69
CA GLY A 373 19.01 13.05 -27.72
C GLY A 373 20.16 12.06 -27.48
N THR A 374 20.94 12.22 -26.41
CA THR A 374 22.03 11.30 -26.05
C THR A 374 21.58 10.31 -24.98
N THR A 375 21.79 9.01 -25.24
CA THR A 375 21.58 7.97 -24.23
C THR A 375 22.70 7.97 -23.22
N THR A 376 22.38 8.24 -21.96
CA THR A 376 23.32 8.22 -20.83
C THR A 376 23.02 7.05 -19.91
N ALA A 377 24.06 6.34 -19.48
CA ALA A 377 23.95 5.22 -18.55
C ALA A 377 23.94 5.69 -17.09
N TYR A 378 23.16 5.00 -16.27
CA TYR A 378 22.99 5.21 -14.84
C TYR A 378 23.03 3.86 -14.11
N THR A 379 23.29 3.91 -12.81
CA THR A 379 23.30 2.73 -11.95
C THR A 379 22.37 2.93 -10.76
N ILE A 380 21.55 1.92 -10.49
CA ILE A 380 20.64 1.83 -9.35
C ILE A 380 21.37 1.11 -8.21
N THR A 381 21.28 1.65 -6.99
CA THR A 381 21.82 0.96 -5.82
C THR A 381 21.04 -0.34 -5.56
N ALA A 382 21.75 -1.46 -5.45
CA ALA A 382 21.12 -2.75 -5.21
C ALA A 382 20.50 -2.82 -3.79
N VAL A 383 19.22 -3.18 -3.72
CA VAL A 383 18.47 -3.39 -2.48
C VAL A 383 18.49 -4.89 -2.15
N PRO A 384 18.81 -5.29 -0.90
CA PRO A 384 18.74 -6.69 -0.48
C PRO A 384 17.35 -7.31 -0.69
N ASN A 385 17.30 -8.60 -1.00
CA ASN A 385 16.07 -9.41 -1.16
C ASN A 385 15.14 -9.02 -2.34
N VAL A 386 15.55 -8.06 -3.17
CA VAL A 386 14.83 -7.64 -4.37
C VAL A 386 15.39 -8.35 -5.60
N SER A 387 14.51 -8.82 -6.50
CA SER A 387 14.90 -9.45 -7.76
C SER A 387 14.96 -8.49 -8.93
N ASP A 388 14.08 -7.50 -8.96
CA ASP A 388 13.87 -6.62 -10.12
C ASP A 388 13.74 -5.16 -9.68
N TYR A 389 13.95 -4.23 -10.61
CA TYR A 389 13.85 -2.80 -10.33
C TYR A 389 12.88 -2.15 -11.28
N GLU A 390 12.08 -1.23 -10.76
CA GLU A 390 11.39 -0.25 -11.57
C GLU A 390 12.11 1.08 -11.41
N TRP A 391 12.27 1.82 -12.50
CA TRP A 391 12.71 3.20 -12.44
C TRP A 391 11.88 4.10 -13.34
N VAL A 392 11.75 5.35 -12.93
CA VAL A 392 11.01 6.37 -13.66
C VAL A 392 11.94 7.44 -14.18
N SER A 393 11.60 7.96 -15.36
CA SER A 393 12.12 9.22 -15.89
C SER A 393 10.95 10.17 -16.11
N ALA A 394 11.05 11.39 -15.60
CA ALA A 394 10.00 12.39 -15.76
C ALA A 394 10.58 13.80 -15.87
N GLY A 395 9.89 14.70 -16.59
CA GLY A 395 10.11 16.13 -16.43
C GLY A 395 9.75 16.55 -15.01
N ALA A 396 10.43 17.56 -14.46
CA ALA A 396 10.24 17.98 -13.08
C ALA A 396 10.07 19.50 -12.97
N GLU A 397 8.84 19.97 -12.80
CA GLU A 397 8.49 21.39 -12.79
C GLU A 397 8.14 21.86 -11.38
N LEU A 398 8.46 23.11 -11.03
CA LEU A 398 8.07 23.67 -9.73
C LEU A 398 6.54 23.80 -9.68
N LEU A 399 5.91 23.21 -8.67
CA LEU A 399 4.47 23.31 -8.46
C LEU A 399 4.12 24.64 -7.80
N THR A 400 3.61 25.59 -8.59
CA THR A 400 3.22 26.93 -8.11
C THR A 400 1.70 27.13 -8.09
N ARG A 401 0.92 26.11 -8.49
CA ARG A 401 -0.54 26.20 -8.53
C ARG A 401 -1.11 26.16 -7.12
N VAL A 402 -2.17 26.93 -6.93
CA VAL A 402 -3.06 26.86 -5.77
C VAL A 402 -4.33 26.14 -6.24
N GLU A 403 -4.66 25.05 -5.59
CA GLU A 403 -5.81 24.21 -5.88
C GLU A 403 -7.01 24.63 -5.01
N GLY A 404 -8.19 24.64 -5.62
CA GLY A 404 -9.48 24.94 -5.02
C GLY A 404 -10.60 24.29 -5.84
N ALA A 405 -11.84 24.37 -5.34
CA ALA A 405 -12.96 23.62 -5.91
C ALA A 405 -13.96 24.46 -6.74
N ASP A 406 -13.59 25.70 -7.08
CA ASP A 406 -14.47 26.68 -7.72
C ASP A 406 -14.98 26.20 -9.09
N GLU A 407 -14.07 25.76 -9.96
CA GLU A 407 -14.39 25.36 -11.34
C GLU A 407 -14.57 23.84 -11.49
N ASP A 408 -13.60 23.07 -10.98
CA ASP A 408 -13.51 21.61 -11.03
C ASP A 408 -12.74 21.07 -9.80
N LEU A 409 -12.23 19.84 -9.86
CA LEU A 409 -11.39 19.27 -8.79
C LEU A 409 -9.89 19.58 -8.95
N GLY A 410 -9.51 20.31 -10.00
CA GLY A 410 -8.12 20.67 -10.28
C GLY A 410 -7.21 19.44 -10.39
N LEU A 411 -6.09 19.45 -9.65
CA LEU A 411 -5.17 18.31 -9.55
C LEU A 411 -5.58 17.29 -8.48
N PHE A 412 -6.85 17.20 -8.14
CA PHE A 412 -7.38 16.18 -7.24
C PHE A 412 -8.39 15.26 -7.92
N GLU A 413 -8.41 14.02 -7.44
CA GLU A 413 -9.42 13.03 -7.72
C GLU A 413 -10.15 12.68 -6.42
N ALA A 414 -11.47 12.59 -6.49
CA ALA A 414 -12.31 12.24 -5.34
C ALA A 414 -12.75 10.78 -5.46
N ASP A 415 -12.42 9.99 -4.44
CA ASP A 415 -12.96 8.64 -4.24
C ASP A 415 -13.86 8.67 -3.01
N THR A 416 -15.16 8.74 -3.29
CA THR A 416 -16.19 9.10 -2.31
C THR A 416 -17.42 8.24 -2.51
N THR A 417 -18.10 7.89 -1.43
CA THR A 417 -19.36 7.16 -1.50
C THR A 417 -20.41 8.03 -2.23
N PRO A 418 -21.14 7.48 -3.22
CA PRO A 418 -22.15 8.24 -3.96
C PRO A 418 -23.23 8.85 -3.04
N GLY A 419 -23.55 10.13 -3.23
CA GLY A 419 -24.63 10.78 -2.46
C GLY A 419 -24.46 12.29 -2.23
N TYR A 420 -23.28 12.84 -2.50
CA TYR A 420 -22.99 14.27 -2.39
C TYR A 420 -22.03 14.72 -3.51
N ASP A 421 -21.95 16.03 -3.76
CA ASP A 421 -20.92 16.61 -4.63
C ASP A 421 -19.67 16.86 -3.77
N PRO A 422 -18.48 16.36 -4.14
CA PRO A 422 -17.22 16.63 -3.42
C PRO A 422 -16.78 18.10 -3.48
N ARG A 423 -17.64 18.99 -4.00
CA ARG A 423 -17.45 20.44 -4.01
C ARG A 423 -18.65 21.14 -3.39
N ALA A 424 -18.43 21.80 -2.26
CA ALA A 424 -19.48 22.46 -1.50
C ALA A 424 -19.42 23.99 -1.62
N PRO A 425 -20.55 24.67 -1.82
CA PRO A 425 -20.58 26.14 -1.87
C PRO A 425 -20.43 26.79 -0.50
N LYS A 426 -20.68 26.05 0.59
CA LYS A 426 -20.59 26.49 1.98
C LYS A 426 -20.34 25.30 2.93
N PRO A 427 -19.77 25.54 4.12
CA PRO A 427 -18.92 26.68 4.44
C PRO A 427 -17.73 26.73 3.48
N LYS A 428 -17.21 27.94 3.22
CA LYS A 428 -16.03 28.16 2.37
C LYS A 428 -15.15 29.24 2.97
N PHE A 429 -13.88 29.22 2.63
CA PHE A 429 -12.89 30.21 3.02
C PHE A 429 -12.82 31.36 2.01
N LEU A 430 -12.63 31.05 0.72
CA LEU A 430 -12.58 31.99 -0.39
C LEU A 430 -13.46 31.49 -1.55
N GLY A 431 -13.51 32.24 -2.65
CA GLY A 431 -14.16 31.78 -3.89
C GLY A 431 -15.66 31.50 -3.80
N GLU A 432 -16.11 30.59 -4.66
CA GLU A 432 -17.49 30.10 -4.75
C GLU A 432 -17.69 28.76 -4.05
N LYS A 433 -16.71 27.85 -4.10
CA LYS A 433 -16.75 26.48 -3.57
C LYS A 433 -15.42 26.04 -2.94
N CYS A 434 -15.51 25.04 -2.07
CA CYS A 434 -14.37 24.33 -1.48
C CYS A 434 -14.53 22.81 -1.66
N PHE A 435 -13.46 22.05 -1.44
CA PHE A 435 -13.55 20.59 -1.45
C PHE A 435 -14.30 20.12 -0.21
N LEU A 436 -15.14 19.09 -0.37
CA LEU A 436 -15.91 18.46 0.69
C LEU A 436 -15.66 16.96 0.69
N LEU A 437 -15.38 16.41 1.88
CA LEU A 437 -15.46 15.00 2.18
C LEU A 437 -16.45 14.79 3.34
N THR A 438 -17.43 13.89 3.18
CA THR A 438 -18.48 13.66 4.19
C THR A 438 -18.98 12.21 4.17
N HIS A 439 -19.43 11.71 5.33
CA HIS A 439 -19.94 10.34 5.45
C HIS A 439 -21.43 10.30 5.12
N VAL A 440 -21.85 9.33 4.32
CA VAL A 440 -23.26 9.13 3.97
C VAL A 440 -23.88 8.02 4.80
N SER A 441 -25.18 8.13 5.09
CA SER A 441 -25.94 7.10 5.81
C SER A 441 -26.30 5.93 4.87
N PRO A 442 -26.40 4.68 5.36
CA PRO A 442 -26.28 4.27 6.77
C PRO A 442 -24.86 3.90 7.22
N ASN A 443 -23.91 3.71 6.30
CA ASN A 443 -22.58 3.19 6.58
C ASN A 443 -21.52 4.27 6.29
N PRO A 444 -20.83 4.80 7.31
CA PRO A 444 -19.73 5.74 7.10
C PRO A 444 -18.49 4.99 6.60
N GLU A 445 -18.10 5.27 5.36
CA GLU A 445 -16.83 4.82 4.78
C GLU A 445 -15.84 5.98 4.73
N ASP A 446 -14.55 5.67 4.80
CA ASP A 446 -13.51 6.69 4.61
C ASP A 446 -13.65 7.34 3.23
N GLN A 447 -13.53 8.66 3.18
CA GLN A 447 -13.66 9.45 1.95
C GLN A 447 -12.30 10.03 1.58
N TYR A 448 -11.95 10.03 0.29
CA TYR A 448 -10.61 10.42 -0.15
C TYR A 448 -10.63 11.53 -1.19
N LEU A 449 -9.71 12.48 -1.03
CA LEU A 449 -9.34 13.46 -2.05
C LEU A 449 -7.83 13.35 -2.31
N THR A 450 -7.45 12.74 -3.43
CA THR A 450 -6.05 12.37 -3.71
C THR A 450 -5.46 13.26 -4.79
N HIS A 451 -4.27 13.82 -4.53
CA HIS A 451 -3.55 14.61 -5.54
C HIS A 451 -3.11 13.70 -6.69
N THR A 452 -3.39 14.09 -7.93
CA THR A 452 -3.17 13.28 -9.13
C THR A 452 -1.70 13.24 -9.57
N GLY A 453 -0.95 14.30 -9.28
CA GLY A 453 0.48 14.39 -9.58
C GLY A 453 1.37 13.62 -8.59
N THR A 454 2.45 13.03 -9.10
CA THR A 454 3.59 12.59 -8.27
C THR A 454 4.43 13.80 -7.90
N LEU A 455 4.68 13.98 -6.60
CA LEU A 455 5.33 15.15 -6.05
C LEU A 455 6.75 14.82 -5.61
N LEU A 456 7.64 15.81 -5.71
CA LEU A 456 9.03 15.73 -5.27
C LEU A 456 9.32 16.93 -4.35
N PRO A 457 9.26 16.73 -3.02
CA PRO A 457 9.64 17.74 -2.04
C PRO A 457 11.13 18.06 -2.14
N MET A 458 11.45 19.36 -2.13
CA MET A 458 12.83 19.86 -2.04
C MET A 458 13.09 20.44 -0.64
N SER A 459 14.31 20.91 -0.39
CA SER A 459 14.66 21.57 0.87
C SER A 459 13.66 22.68 1.27
N GLY A 460 13.13 22.61 2.49
CA GLY A 460 12.13 23.54 3.01
C GLY A 460 10.74 23.38 2.40
N ALA A 461 10.44 22.20 1.84
CA ALA A 461 9.14 21.91 1.24
C ALA A 461 7.99 21.95 2.25
N LYS A 462 6.85 22.46 1.79
CA LYS A 462 5.63 22.57 2.62
C LYS A 462 4.37 22.29 1.81
N LEU A 463 3.38 21.71 2.49
CA LEU A 463 1.99 21.66 2.07
C LEU A 463 1.20 22.70 2.89
N ASN A 464 0.55 23.63 2.22
CA ASN A 464 -0.30 24.65 2.84
C ASN A 464 -1.75 24.41 2.42
N PHE A 465 -2.69 24.60 3.35
CA PHE A 465 -4.12 24.49 3.07
C PHE A 465 -4.94 25.13 4.19
N GLU A 466 -6.20 25.40 3.90
CA GLU A 466 -7.21 25.80 4.84
C GLU A 466 -8.19 24.66 5.04
N THR A 467 -8.58 24.41 6.29
CA THR A 467 -9.59 23.39 6.55
C THR A 467 -10.54 23.75 7.69
N ARG A 468 -11.70 23.10 7.66
CA ARG A 468 -12.73 23.13 8.69
C ARG A 468 -13.36 21.73 8.79
N VAL A 469 -13.37 21.12 9.98
CA VAL A 469 -14.13 19.88 10.26
C VAL A 469 -15.43 20.30 10.96
N SER A 470 -16.54 20.30 10.24
CA SER A 470 -17.81 20.90 10.69
C SER A 470 -18.90 19.87 10.88
N ASN A 471 -19.73 20.06 11.90
CA ASN A 471 -20.78 19.14 12.35
C ASN A 471 -20.34 17.67 12.31
N ALA A 472 -19.33 17.34 13.13
CA ALA A 472 -18.64 16.07 13.10
C ALA A 472 -18.44 15.55 14.53
N ALA A 473 -18.67 14.25 14.75
CA ALA A 473 -18.34 13.59 16.00
C ALA A 473 -16.82 13.40 16.13
N SER A 474 -16.32 13.11 17.34
CA SER A 474 -14.87 12.90 17.59
C SER A 474 -14.29 11.73 16.82
N GLY A 475 -15.13 10.74 16.49
CA GLY A 475 -14.78 9.60 15.63
C GLY A 475 -14.76 9.92 14.14
N GLN A 476 -15.11 11.13 13.71
CA GLN A 476 -14.93 11.59 12.34
C GLN A 476 -13.71 12.53 12.27
N ILE A 477 -12.67 12.12 11.55
CA ILE A 477 -11.34 12.73 11.63
C ILE A 477 -10.90 13.18 10.24
N GLY A 478 -10.69 14.49 10.07
CA GLY A 478 -10.01 15.02 8.88
C GLY A 478 -8.51 14.74 8.97
N GLN A 479 -7.94 14.12 7.95
CA GLN A 479 -6.54 13.71 7.92
C GLN A 479 -5.84 14.19 6.65
N VAL A 480 -4.51 14.36 6.74
CA VAL A 480 -3.62 14.42 5.58
C VAL A 480 -2.67 13.24 5.65
N GLN A 481 -2.54 12.52 4.53
CA GLN A 481 -1.67 11.36 4.43
C GLN A 481 -0.67 11.49 3.27
N VAL A 482 0.52 10.93 3.46
CA VAL A 482 1.61 10.88 2.48
C VAL A 482 1.94 9.43 2.15
N SER A 483 2.22 9.15 0.89
CA SER A 483 2.72 7.84 0.44
C SER A 483 4.05 7.98 -0.28
N ILE A 484 5.01 7.12 0.07
CA ILE A 484 6.36 7.04 -0.53
C ILE A 484 6.54 5.85 -1.48
N ASN A 485 5.48 5.05 -1.69
CA ASN A 485 5.49 3.84 -2.50
C ASN A 485 4.40 3.86 -3.58
N GLY A 486 4.01 5.05 -4.05
CA GLY A 486 3.07 5.22 -5.16
C GLY A 486 1.59 5.08 -4.78
N GLY A 487 1.28 5.10 -3.48
CA GLY A 487 -0.09 4.99 -2.96
C GLY A 487 -0.46 3.60 -2.43
N VAL A 488 0.51 2.67 -2.33
CA VAL A 488 0.29 1.33 -1.77
C VAL A 488 0.06 1.40 -0.25
N SER A 489 0.85 2.20 0.45
CA SER A 489 0.63 2.51 1.86
C SER A 489 0.73 4.00 2.13
N TRP A 490 0.07 4.43 3.19
CA TRP A 490 -0.12 5.84 3.54
C TRP A 490 0.21 6.09 5.01
N GLU A 491 0.94 7.15 5.27
CA GLU A 491 1.27 7.66 6.60
C GLU A 491 0.45 8.91 6.88
N THR A 492 -0.22 8.96 8.02
CA THR A 492 -0.93 10.16 8.49
C THR A 492 0.05 11.17 9.08
N ILE A 493 0.11 12.37 8.49
CA ILE A 493 0.98 13.47 8.93
C ILE A 493 0.21 14.62 9.59
N PHE A 494 -1.12 14.57 9.56
CA PHE A 494 -2.02 15.53 10.17
C PHE A 494 -3.35 14.87 10.51
N GLU A 495 -3.91 15.20 11.67
CA GLU A 495 -5.23 14.77 12.10
C GLU A 495 -5.98 15.93 12.75
N ARG A 496 -7.30 15.97 12.51
CA ARG A 496 -8.22 16.91 13.13
C ARG A 496 -9.57 16.22 13.37
N PRO A 497 -9.83 15.72 14.58
CA PRO A 497 -11.12 15.11 14.92
C PRO A 497 -12.24 16.15 15.01
N GLY A 498 -13.49 15.70 14.88
CA GLY A 498 -14.68 16.46 15.28
C GLY A 498 -14.80 16.65 16.81
N ASP A 499 -15.97 17.07 17.28
CA ASP A 499 -16.23 17.35 18.70
C ASP A 499 -17.56 16.73 19.15
N ASP A 500 -17.51 15.90 20.19
CA ASP A 500 -18.70 15.25 20.76
C ASP A 500 -19.52 16.13 21.70
N ASN A 501 -19.00 17.30 22.13
CA ASN A 501 -19.65 18.11 23.16
C ASN A 501 -20.87 18.87 22.62
N ASP A 502 -20.75 19.49 21.46
CA ASP A 502 -21.84 20.19 20.80
C ASP A 502 -22.14 19.68 19.37
N LEU A 503 -21.32 18.74 18.87
CA LEU A 503 -21.38 18.21 17.51
C LEU A 503 -21.35 19.32 16.45
N LEU A 504 -20.85 20.52 16.76
CA LEU A 504 -20.66 21.61 15.80
C LEU A 504 -19.30 21.51 15.11
N GLY A 505 -18.30 20.94 15.80
CA GLY A 505 -16.91 20.93 15.34
C GLY A 505 -16.38 22.36 15.17
N ASP A 506 -15.60 22.58 14.12
CA ASP A 506 -15.05 23.88 13.78
C ASP A 506 -16.11 24.86 13.29
N VAL A 507 -16.04 26.10 13.77
CA VAL A 507 -16.89 27.21 13.31
C VAL A 507 -16.20 28.06 12.24
N TYR A 508 -14.88 28.05 12.21
CA TYR A 508 -14.05 28.84 11.28
C TYR A 508 -13.03 27.95 10.58
N PHE A 509 -12.56 28.38 9.40
CA PHE A 509 -11.42 27.73 8.76
C PHE A 509 -10.12 28.03 9.52
N HIS A 510 -9.26 27.03 9.55
CA HIS A 510 -7.91 27.08 10.12
C HIS A 510 -6.89 26.89 8.99
N SER A 511 -5.89 27.77 8.93
CA SER A 511 -4.77 27.64 7.99
C SER A 511 -3.66 26.76 8.59
N PHE A 512 -3.18 25.81 7.80
CA PHE A 512 -2.08 24.92 8.14
C PHE A 512 -0.95 25.02 7.12
N SER A 513 0.27 24.79 7.60
CA SER A 513 1.49 24.73 6.81
C SER A 513 2.32 23.57 7.34
N LEU A 514 2.19 22.41 6.71
CA LEU A 514 2.83 21.16 7.13
C LEU A 514 4.22 21.05 6.50
N PRO A 515 5.29 20.82 7.28
CA PRO A 515 6.61 20.55 6.73
C PRO A 515 6.62 19.21 5.99
N LEU A 516 7.29 19.16 4.84
CA LEU A 516 7.52 17.95 4.06
C LEU A 516 9.00 17.55 4.06
N ASP A 517 9.81 18.12 4.96
CA ASP A 517 11.27 17.92 5.01
C ASP A 517 11.66 16.45 5.22
N ALA A 518 10.82 15.66 5.89
CA ALA A 518 11.03 14.22 6.06
C ALA A 518 11.04 13.43 4.74
N TYR A 519 10.56 14.04 3.66
CA TYR A 519 10.42 13.45 2.33
C TYR A 519 11.29 14.18 1.28
N GLU A 520 12.23 15.02 1.70
CA GLU A 520 13.13 15.74 0.77
C GLU A 520 13.82 14.77 -0.19
N GLY A 521 13.76 15.07 -1.49
CA GLY A 521 14.38 14.26 -2.54
C GLY A 521 13.64 12.95 -2.84
N ARG A 522 12.50 12.65 -2.21
CA ARG A 522 11.73 11.42 -2.42
C ARG A 522 10.49 11.68 -3.27
N LEU A 523 10.07 10.70 -4.07
CA LEU A 523 8.79 10.77 -4.76
C LEU A 523 7.66 10.45 -3.78
N ILE A 524 6.67 11.34 -3.70
CA ILE A 524 5.50 11.17 -2.82
C ILE A 524 4.18 11.33 -3.55
N ARG A 525 3.13 10.75 -2.96
CA ARG A 525 1.72 11.13 -3.19
C ARG A 525 1.14 11.73 -1.92
N VAL A 526 0.13 12.58 -2.07
CA VAL A 526 -0.57 13.25 -0.96
C VAL A 526 -2.07 13.05 -1.13
N ARG A 527 -2.78 12.77 -0.04
CA ARG A 527 -4.24 12.75 -0.02
C ARG A 527 -4.80 13.37 1.25
N PHE A 528 -6.00 13.91 1.15
CA PHE A 528 -6.85 14.23 2.29
C PHE A 528 -7.83 13.08 2.50
N VAL A 529 -8.09 12.74 3.76
CA VAL A 529 -9.02 11.66 4.14
C VAL A 529 -9.99 12.19 5.16
N TYR A 530 -11.27 11.87 5.03
CA TYR A 530 -12.21 11.95 6.13
C TYR A 530 -12.43 10.53 6.65
N HIS A 531 -11.81 10.24 7.78
CA HIS A 531 -11.77 8.91 8.38
C HIS A 531 -12.91 8.74 9.40
N HIS A 532 -13.57 7.58 9.43
CA HIS A 532 -14.48 7.20 10.50
C HIS A 532 -13.87 6.10 11.38
N VAL A 533 -13.81 6.33 12.69
CA VAL A 533 -13.43 5.31 13.66
C VAL A 533 -14.61 4.32 13.82
N PRO A 534 -14.46 3.04 13.43
CA PRO A 534 -15.57 2.09 13.49
C PRO A 534 -16.17 1.97 14.90
N GLY A 535 -17.49 1.87 14.98
CA GLY A 535 -18.23 1.76 16.24
C GLY A 535 -18.42 3.08 17.01
N THR A 536 -17.90 4.20 16.50
CA THR A 536 -18.16 5.52 17.09
C THR A 536 -19.38 6.21 16.45
N PRO A 537 -20.08 7.10 17.18
CA PRO A 537 -21.13 7.94 16.59
C PRO A 537 -20.60 8.76 15.41
N TYR A 538 -21.46 9.09 14.45
CA TYR A 538 -21.13 9.99 13.35
C TYR A 538 -22.35 10.84 12.95
N VAL A 539 -22.07 11.96 12.31
CA VAL A 539 -23.07 12.84 11.69
C VAL A 539 -23.09 12.53 10.18
N PRO A 540 -24.18 11.94 9.65
CA PRO A 540 -24.31 11.67 8.22
C PRO A 540 -24.59 12.96 7.44
N TRP A 541 -24.22 12.96 6.17
CA TRP A 541 -24.58 13.99 5.21
C TRP A 541 -26.11 14.20 5.15
N ASP A 542 -26.54 15.44 5.32
CA ASP A 542 -27.93 15.87 5.16
C ASP A 542 -27.99 17.17 4.33
N PRO A 543 -28.52 17.12 3.09
CA PRO A 543 -28.65 18.31 2.23
C PRO A 543 -29.62 19.36 2.81
N GLY A 544 -30.48 18.99 3.76
CA GLY A 544 -31.40 19.89 4.46
C GLY A 544 -30.74 20.75 5.55
N LEU A 545 -29.54 20.39 6.02
CA LEU A 545 -28.82 21.08 7.10
C LEU A 545 -27.64 21.94 6.61
N ASP A 546 -27.44 22.03 5.29
CA ASP A 546 -26.35 22.77 4.63
C ASP A 546 -26.43 24.32 4.77
N TRP A 547 -27.49 24.84 5.38
CA TRP A 547 -27.82 26.28 5.27
C TRP A 547 -26.97 27.25 6.10
N GLN A 548 -25.92 26.83 6.82
CA GLN A 548 -25.00 27.77 7.48
C GLN A 548 -23.67 27.17 7.98
N ASN A 549 -23.64 25.90 8.38
CA ASN A 549 -22.46 25.32 9.03
C ASN A 549 -21.84 24.12 8.28
N GLY A 550 -22.55 23.44 7.37
CA GLY A 550 -22.05 22.29 6.62
C GLY A 550 -21.74 21.06 7.48
N ILE A 551 -21.69 19.87 6.88
CA ILE A 551 -21.37 18.60 7.55
C ILE A 551 -20.18 17.96 6.82
N GLY A 552 -19.09 17.69 7.53
CA GLY A 552 -17.91 17.01 7.00
C GLY A 552 -16.60 17.80 7.09
N PHE A 553 -15.62 17.35 6.32
CA PHE A 553 -14.27 17.91 6.22
C PHE A 553 -14.15 18.78 4.97
N TYR A 554 -14.01 20.08 5.20
CA TYR A 554 -13.91 21.10 4.15
C TYR A 554 -12.46 21.51 3.97
N ILE A 555 -11.98 21.57 2.71
CA ILE A 555 -10.58 21.85 2.39
C ILE A 555 -10.52 22.90 1.27
N GLU A 556 -9.61 23.87 1.38
CA GLU A 556 -9.45 24.91 0.38
C GLU A 556 -8.01 25.42 0.27
N ASN A 557 -7.72 26.12 -0.84
CA ASN A 557 -6.49 26.87 -1.10
C ASN A 557 -5.20 26.04 -0.84
N VAL A 558 -5.26 24.80 -1.33
CA VAL A 558 -4.18 23.83 -1.21
C VAL A 558 -3.03 24.24 -2.12
N SER A 559 -1.85 24.42 -1.55
CA SER A 559 -0.66 24.85 -2.30
C SER A 559 0.60 24.22 -1.76
N PHE A 560 1.62 24.16 -2.61
CA PHE A 560 2.91 23.61 -2.23
C PHE A 560 4.00 24.66 -2.34
N THR A 561 4.94 24.63 -1.40
CA THR A 561 6.15 25.45 -1.41
C THR A 561 7.35 24.54 -1.61
N ASN A 562 8.27 24.88 -2.50
CA ASN A 562 9.48 24.09 -2.82
C ASN A 562 9.18 22.60 -3.14
N VAL A 563 8.06 22.34 -3.81
CA VAL A 563 7.72 21.00 -4.30
C VAL A 563 7.69 21.05 -5.82
N ARG A 564 8.26 20.03 -6.47
CA ARG A 564 8.09 19.82 -7.90
C ARG A 564 6.99 18.80 -8.17
N ILE A 565 6.28 18.97 -9.28
CA ILE A 565 5.38 17.96 -9.83
C ILE A 565 6.08 17.28 -11.00
N LEU A 566 5.97 15.96 -11.08
CA LEU A 566 6.50 15.19 -12.19
C LEU A 566 5.54 15.24 -13.39
N THR A 567 6.08 15.46 -14.59
CA THR A 567 5.34 15.50 -15.86
C THR A 567 5.87 14.44 -16.82
N ASN A 568 5.00 13.92 -17.69
CA ASN A 568 5.36 12.90 -18.68
C ASN A 568 6.12 11.71 -18.06
N VAL A 569 5.64 11.18 -16.94
CA VAL A 569 6.29 10.08 -16.22
C VAL A 569 6.33 8.85 -17.09
N VAL A 570 7.54 8.33 -17.35
CA VAL A 570 7.77 7.07 -18.05
C VAL A 570 8.35 6.08 -17.05
N SER A 571 7.69 4.94 -16.88
CA SER A 571 8.17 3.82 -16.05
C SER A 571 8.90 2.79 -16.92
N HIS A 572 9.97 2.23 -16.36
CA HIS A 572 10.84 1.25 -16.97
C HIS A 572 11.06 0.09 -15.99
N ILE A 573 10.91 -1.15 -16.46
CA ILE A 573 11.15 -2.35 -15.66
C ILE A 573 12.47 -3.00 -16.08
N ASN A 574 13.37 -3.12 -15.13
CA ASN A 574 14.66 -3.79 -15.26
C ASN A 574 14.60 -5.15 -14.55
N VAL A 575 14.44 -6.21 -15.33
CA VAL A 575 14.46 -7.58 -14.79
C VAL A 575 15.90 -7.97 -14.43
N GLY A 576 16.17 -8.26 -13.15
CA GLY A 576 17.47 -8.72 -12.67
C GLY A 576 18.64 -7.74 -12.88
N SER A 577 18.37 -6.46 -13.17
CA SER A 577 19.40 -5.49 -13.53
C SER A 577 19.29 -4.18 -12.75
N THR A 578 20.43 -3.67 -12.32
CA THR A 578 20.59 -2.36 -11.69
C THR A 578 21.07 -1.29 -12.68
N GLU A 579 21.06 -1.57 -13.98
CA GLU A 579 21.48 -0.63 -15.01
C GLU A 579 20.27 0.13 -15.57
N ALA A 580 20.35 1.45 -15.63
CA ALA A 580 19.34 2.30 -16.25
C ALA A 580 19.96 3.11 -17.39
N ALA A 581 19.17 3.47 -18.39
CA ALA A 581 19.62 4.28 -19.52
C ALA A 581 18.55 5.32 -19.85
N PHE A 582 18.94 6.60 -19.85
CA PHE A 582 18.02 7.70 -20.08
C PHE A 582 18.46 8.56 -21.26
N SER A 583 17.49 8.90 -22.11
CA SER A 583 17.67 9.70 -23.33
C SER A 583 16.62 10.81 -23.34
N PRO A 584 16.92 12.02 -22.86
CA PRO A 584 15.96 13.12 -22.83
C PRO A 584 15.62 13.58 -24.24
N THR A 585 14.35 13.88 -24.48
CA THR A 585 13.84 14.34 -25.80
C THR A 585 13.65 15.85 -25.86
N ALA A 586 13.72 16.55 -24.73
CA ALA A 586 13.58 18.00 -24.62
C ALA A 586 14.58 18.54 -23.59
N PRO A 587 14.99 19.81 -23.71
CA PRO A 587 15.82 20.45 -22.69
C PRO A 587 15.01 20.68 -21.40
N GLY A 588 15.71 20.74 -20.28
CA GLY A 588 15.15 21.13 -19.00
C GLY A 588 15.39 20.14 -17.86
N PRO A 589 14.69 20.34 -16.74
CA PRO A 589 14.87 19.54 -15.54
C PRO A 589 14.12 18.20 -15.63
N TYR A 590 14.83 17.13 -15.33
CA TYR A 590 14.31 15.78 -15.19
C TYR A 590 14.59 15.24 -13.79
N ALA A 591 13.70 14.35 -13.33
CA ALA A 591 13.89 13.53 -12.14
C ALA A 591 13.95 12.06 -12.56
N LEU A 592 14.98 11.36 -12.11
CA LEU A 592 15.11 9.92 -12.23
C LEU A 592 15.00 9.31 -10.83
N ALA A 593 14.13 8.33 -10.61
CA ALA A 593 14.06 7.61 -9.34
C ALA A 593 13.84 6.12 -9.60
N ALA A 594 14.36 5.26 -8.73
CA ALA A 594 14.12 3.82 -8.81
C ALA A 594 13.44 3.30 -7.55
N ARG A 595 12.84 2.11 -7.65
CA ARG A 595 12.34 1.31 -6.54
C ARG A 595 12.65 -0.16 -6.80
N GLY A 596 12.88 -0.92 -5.74
CA GLY A 596 12.99 -2.37 -5.84
C GLY A 596 11.61 -3.01 -5.98
N LEU A 597 11.52 -4.14 -6.66
CA LEU A 597 10.35 -4.99 -6.76
C LEU A 597 10.61 -6.31 -6.02
N LEU A 598 9.96 -6.48 -4.87
CA LEU A 598 10.00 -7.73 -4.14
C LEU A 598 9.25 -8.80 -4.96
N TYR A 599 9.89 -9.96 -5.16
CA TYR A 599 9.36 -11.03 -6.02
C TYR A 599 8.98 -10.58 -7.45
N GLY A 600 9.61 -9.52 -7.95
CA GLY A 600 9.40 -8.99 -9.30
C GLY A 600 8.11 -8.23 -9.55
N GLU A 601 7.21 -8.17 -8.56
CA GLU A 601 5.88 -7.55 -8.71
C GLU A 601 5.61 -6.48 -7.67
N TYR A 602 6.12 -6.63 -6.45
CA TYR A 602 5.69 -5.84 -5.30
C TYR A 602 6.60 -4.65 -5.08
N PRO A 603 6.17 -3.43 -5.43
CA PRO A 603 7.03 -2.28 -5.33
C PRO A 603 7.34 -1.92 -3.87
N LEU A 604 8.63 -1.76 -3.58
CA LEU A 604 9.11 -1.12 -2.38
C LEU A 604 9.00 0.42 -2.50
N GLU A 605 9.42 1.12 -1.45
CA GLU A 605 9.51 2.58 -1.48
C GLU A 605 10.49 3.09 -2.55
N TRP A 606 10.19 4.26 -3.13
CA TRP A 606 11.09 4.94 -4.06
C TRP A 606 12.39 5.34 -3.37
N GLY A 607 13.53 5.21 -4.03
CA GLY A 607 14.78 5.85 -3.62
C GLY A 607 14.72 7.37 -3.75
N HIS A 608 15.84 8.04 -3.51
CA HIS A 608 15.98 9.46 -3.80
C HIS A 608 15.98 9.69 -5.31
N ALA A 609 15.30 10.74 -5.74
CA ALA A 609 15.32 11.20 -7.11
C ALA A 609 16.67 11.86 -7.41
N LEU A 610 17.35 11.39 -8.46
CA LEU A 610 18.47 12.07 -9.08
C LEU A 610 17.93 13.17 -10.00
N PHE A 611 18.34 14.41 -9.75
CA PHE A 611 18.00 15.53 -10.62
C PHE A 611 18.99 15.62 -11.78
N VAL A 612 18.46 15.60 -13.00
CA VAL A 612 19.23 15.65 -14.24
C VAL A 612 18.79 16.86 -15.03
N THR A 613 19.74 17.68 -15.47
CA THR A 613 19.47 18.78 -16.40
C THR A 613 19.85 18.33 -17.80
N ALA A 614 18.85 18.23 -18.68
CA ALA A 614 19.08 18.00 -20.10
C ALA A 614 19.39 19.33 -20.79
N ASP A 615 20.60 19.47 -21.32
CA ASP A 615 20.99 20.63 -22.11
C ASP A 615 20.53 20.45 -23.57
N GLY A 616 19.84 21.47 -24.07
CA GLY A 616 19.44 21.56 -25.47
C GLY A 616 20.47 22.26 -26.34
N SER A 617 21.59 22.71 -25.76
CA SER A 617 22.72 23.18 -26.53
C SER A 617 23.24 22.02 -27.37
N VAL A 618 23.24 22.19 -28.69
CA VAL A 618 23.88 21.23 -29.59
C VAL A 618 25.37 21.51 -29.48
N PRO A 619 26.22 20.55 -29.04
CA PRO A 619 27.65 20.74 -29.05
C PRO A 619 28.09 21.20 -30.44
N PRO A 620 28.81 22.31 -30.57
CA PRO A 620 29.15 22.85 -31.88
C PRO A 620 30.02 21.87 -32.63
N LEU A 621 29.58 21.48 -33.83
CA LEU A 621 30.35 20.61 -34.69
C LEU A 621 31.44 21.43 -35.38
N VAL A 622 32.71 21.06 -35.15
CA VAL A 622 33.86 21.68 -35.80
C VAL A 622 34.03 21.10 -37.20
N ARG A 623 33.96 21.93 -38.24
CA ARG A 623 34.28 21.53 -39.62
C ARG A 623 35.40 22.38 -40.17
N PHE A 624 36.42 21.76 -40.76
CA PHE A 624 37.40 22.50 -41.55
C PHE A 624 36.73 23.08 -42.80
N THR A 625 36.88 24.38 -43.01
CA THR A 625 36.37 25.08 -44.19
C THR A 625 37.51 25.31 -45.17
N GLY A 626 37.51 24.51 -46.23
CA GLY A 626 38.55 24.55 -47.26
C GLY A 626 39.80 23.72 -46.92
N ALA A 627 40.76 23.72 -47.83
CA ALA A 627 42.02 23.01 -47.65
C ALA A 627 42.98 23.81 -46.75
N PRO A 628 43.72 23.17 -45.83
CA PRO A 628 44.79 23.83 -45.12
C PRO A 628 45.82 24.38 -46.10
N THR A 629 46.39 25.54 -45.77
CA THR A 629 47.38 26.22 -46.59
C THR A 629 48.72 26.27 -45.87
N LEU A 630 49.80 26.19 -46.64
CA LEU A 630 51.16 26.42 -46.16
C LEU A 630 51.73 27.56 -47.00
N SER A 631 51.89 28.74 -46.39
CA SER A 631 52.37 29.93 -47.07
C SER A 631 53.22 30.79 -46.13
N GLY A 632 54.29 31.38 -46.64
CA GLY A 632 55.17 32.26 -45.86
C GLY A 632 55.80 31.59 -44.62
N GLY A 633 55.95 30.26 -44.60
CA GLY A 633 56.48 29.52 -43.44
C GLY A 633 55.47 29.30 -42.31
N SER A 634 54.17 29.45 -42.56
CA SER A 634 53.11 29.18 -41.58
C SER A 634 52.03 28.27 -42.18
N PHE A 635 51.56 27.33 -41.38
CA PHE A 635 50.33 26.57 -41.62
C PHE A 635 49.14 27.42 -41.24
N ALA A 636 48.07 27.39 -42.04
CA ALA A 636 46.79 27.96 -41.68
C ALA A 636 45.62 27.07 -42.15
N ALA A 637 44.64 26.88 -41.27
CA ALA A 637 43.38 26.23 -41.58
C ALA A 637 42.22 27.02 -40.97
N GLU A 638 41.07 27.02 -41.64
CA GLU A 638 39.85 27.60 -41.08
C GLU A 638 38.91 26.51 -40.61
N VAL A 639 38.20 26.77 -39.52
CA VAL A 639 37.16 25.91 -38.99
C VAL A 639 35.89 26.70 -38.75
N GLU A 640 34.76 26.05 -38.94
CA GLU A 640 33.43 26.56 -38.65
C GLU A 640 32.80 25.74 -37.54
N LEU A 641 32.13 26.43 -36.61
CA LEU A 641 31.29 25.84 -35.57
C LEU A 641 29.83 25.84 -36.03
N THR A 642 29.15 24.71 -35.89
CA THR A 642 27.72 24.61 -36.20
C THR A 642 26.97 23.89 -35.07
N PRO A 643 26.03 24.56 -34.36
CA PRO A 643 25.67 25.98 -34.49
C PRO A 643 26.82 26.91 -34.06
N ALA A 644 26.72 28.19 -34.39
CA ALA A 644 27.66 29.19 -33.88
C ALA A 644 27.49 29.32 -32.35
N THR A 645 28.60 29.31 -31.61
CA THR A 645 28.65 29.34 -30.15
C THR A 645 29.50 30.53 -29.71
N GLU A 646 28.84 31.62 -29.30
CA GLU A 646 29.51 32.83 -28.83
C GLU A 646 30.31 32.54 -27.55
N GLY A 647 31.58 32.95 -27.53
CA GLY A 647 32.49 32.72 -26.39
C GLY A 647 33.19 31.36 -26.37
N ALA A 648 32.98 30.49 -27.37
CA ALA A 648 33.63 29.18 -27.43
C ALA A 648 35.16 29.28 -27.47
N VAL A 649 35.84 28.44 -26.69
CA VAL A 649 37.30 28.36 -26.68
C VAL A 649 37.75 27.15 -27.49
N LEU A 650 38.53 27.39 -28.55
CA LEU A 650 39.12 26.31 -29.35
C LEU A 650 40.55 26.04 -28.87
N LEU A 651 40.79 24.81 -28.44
CA LEU A 651 42.12 24.30 -28.15
C LEU A 651 42.65 23.49 -29.33
N VAL A 652 43.91 23.71 -29.67
CA VAL A 652 44.61 22.96 -30.70
C VAL A 652 45.59 22.02 -30.02
N GLU A 653 45.50 20.74 -30.35
CA GLU A 653 46.42 19.71 -29.89
C GLU A 653 47.23 19.17 -31.07
N SER A 654 48.46 18.73 -30.81
CA SER A 654 49.31 18.09 -31.81
C SER A 654 49.82 16.73 -31.37
N ALA A 655 50.10 15.87 -32.35
CA ALA A 655 50.73 14.57 -32.16
C ALA A 655 51.65 14.21 -33.34
N GLY A 656 52.67 13.39 -33.10
CA GLY A 656 53.55 12.86 -34.15
C GLY A 656 52.89 11.77 -35.01
N SER A 657 51.79 11.17 -34.53
CA SER A 657 50.96 10.22 -35.27
C SER A 657 49.50 10.32 -34.81
N PRO A 658 48.51 9.90 -35.63
CA PRO A 658 47.10 9.97 -35.24
C PRO A 658 46.76 9.10 -34.00
N ALA A 659 47.53 8.05 -33.77
CA ALA A 659 47.37 7.11 -32.65
C ALA A 659 48.27 7.45 -31.44
N GLY A 660 49.07 8.50 -31.52
CA GLY A 660 49.98 8.92 -30.46
C GLY A 660 49.27 9.70 -29.34
N PRO A 661 49.97 10.00 -28.23
CA PRO A 661 49.46 10.91 -27.22
C PRO A 661 49.29 12.31 -27.83
N TRP A 662 48.13 12.91 -27.60
CA TRP A 662 47.80 14.28 -28.01
C TRP A 662 48.12 15.23 -26.86
N THR A 663 48.83 16.31 -27.15
CA THR A 663 49.16 17.36 -26.19
C THR A 663 48.83 18.71 -26.79
N GLU A 664 48.49 19.69 -25.95
CA GLU A 664 48.24 21.07 -26.38
C GLU A 664 49.41 21.62 -27.22
N ASP A 665 49.09 22.20 -28.38
CA ASP A 665 50.06 22.82 -29.28
C ASP A 665 50.19 24.31 -28.93
N THR A 666 51.14 24.63 -28.06
CA THR A 666 51.39 25.99 -27.57
C THR A 666 51.89 26.96 -28.65
N GLU A 667 52.25 26.48 -29.84
CA GLU A 667 52.65 27.30 -30.97
C GLU A 667 51.48 27.60 -31.93
N ALA A 668 50.34 26.92 -31.76
CA ALA A 668 49.14 27.20 -32.52
C ALA A 668 48.44 28.44 -31.97
N VAL A 669 48.02 29.32 -32.88
CA VAL A 669 47.25 30.52 -32.59
C VAL A 669 45.87 30.37 -33.22
N VAL A 670 44.84 30.45 -32.39
CA VAL A 670 43.44 30.52 -32.83
C VAL A 670 43.02 31.98 -32.91
N THR A 671 42.52 32.40 -34.07
CA THR A 671 41.96 33.74 -34.31
C THR A 671 40.50 33.60 -34.67
N GLU A 672 39.62 34.24 -33.92
CA GLU A 672 38.20 34.32 -34.27
C GLU A 672 38.03 35.23 -35.49
N LEU A 673 37.39 34.71 -36.54
CA LEU A 673 37.13 35.43 -37.80
C LEU A 673 35.72 36.01 -37.81
N ASP A 674 34.74 35.19 -37.44
CA ASP A 674 33.34 35.56 -37.27
C ASP A 674 32.90 35.12 -35.87
N PRO A 675 32.39 36.04 -35.02
CA PRO A 675 32.08 35.75 -33.62
C PRO A 675 31.27 34.46 -33.43
N GLY A 676 31.81 33.52 -32.66
CA GLY A 676 31.21 32.22 -32.35
C GLY A 676 31.07 31.24 -33.52
N ALA A 677 31.34 31.64 -34.77
CA ALA A 677 31.00 30.87 -35.96
C ALA A 677 32.23 30.36 -36.73
N ARG A 678 33.25 31.19 -36.94
CA ARG A 678 34.42 30.82 -37.76
C ARG A 678 35.71 31.24 -37.10
N TYR A 679 36.69 30.34 -37.15
CA TYR A 679 38.01 30.53 -36.56
C TYR A 679 39.11 30.16 -37.56
N ARG A 680 40.23 30.87 -37.50
CA ARG A 680 41.47 30.53 -38.19
C ARG A 680 42.47 29.98 -37.19
N ILE A 681 42.96 28.78 -37.46
CA ILE A 681 44.08 28.17 -36.76
C ILE A 681 45.33 28.45 -37.58
N SER A 682 46.35 29.02 -36.96
CA SER A 682 47.66 29.23 -37.59
C SER A 682 48.79 28.71 -36.72
N ARG A 683 49.85 28.16 -37.33
CA ARG A 683 51.01 27.63 -36.61
C ARG A 683 52.27 27.78 -37.46
N PRO A 684 53.41 28.25 -36.91
CA PRO A 684 54.68 28.26 -37.63
C PRO A 684 55.07 26.89 -38.18
N ALA A 685 55.57 26.85 -39.41
CA ALA A 685 56.06 25.63 -40.03
C ALA A 685 57.52 25.38 -39.61
N ASP A 686 57.74 24.34 -38.79
CA ASP A 686 59.05 23.91 -38.28
C ASP A 686 59.69 22.80 -39.14
N GLY A 687 59.08 22.45 -40.28
CA GLY A 687 59.53 21.37 -41.16
C GLY A 687 59.24 19.97 -40.64
N THR A 688 58.56 19.82 -39.50
CA THR A 688 58.20 18.52 -38.91
C THR A 688 56.76 18.16 -39.24
N ALA A 689 56.54 16.92 -39.68
CA ALA A 689 55.18 16.41 -39.89
C ALA A 689 54.47 16.20 -38.54
N ARG A 690 53.28 16.77 -38.39
CA ARG A 690 52.43 16.65 -37.20
C ARG A 690 50.97 16.49 -37.61
N PHE A 691 50.19 15.88 -36.73
CA PHE A 691 48.74 15.82 -36.82
C PHE A 691 48.16 16.85 -35.85
N LEU A 692 47.14 17.59 -36.29
CA LEU A 692 46.46 18.60 -35.47
C LEU A 692 45.02 18.15 -35.22
N ARG A 693 44.54 18.38 -33.99
CA ARG A 693 43.15 18.18 -33.58
C ARG A 693 42.64 19.47 -32.94
N VAL A 694 41.38 19.77 -33.17
CA VAL A 694 40.69 20.91 -32.57
C VAL A 694 39.67 20.38 -31.58
N ARG A 695 39.74 20.82 -30.33
CA ARG A 695 38.74 20.59 -29.29
C ARG A 695 38.04 21.90 -29.00
N VAL A 696 36.71 21.86 -28.89
CA VAL A 696 35.92 23.01 -28.40
C VAL A 696 35.69 22.78 -26.92
N GLU A 697 36.01 23.78 -26.12
CA GLU A 697 35.59 23.85 -24.72
C GLU A 697 34.44 24.86 -24.61
N PRO A 698 33.38 24.51 -23.85
CA PRO A 698 32.22 25.37 -23.65
C PRO A 698 32.55 26.64 -22.86
#